data_AF-A0A7V0WYM0-F1
#
_entry.id   AF-A0A7V0WYM0-F1
#
_cell.length_a   1.000
_cell.length_b   1.000
_cell.length_c   1.000
_cell.angle_alpha   90.00
_cell.angle_beta   90.00
_cell.angle_gamma   90.00
#
_symmetry.space_group_name_H-M   'P 1'
#
loop_
_entity.id
_entity.type
_entity.pdbx_description
1 polymer ?
#
loop_
_entity_poly.entity_id
_entity_poly.type
_entity_poly.pdbx_seq_one_letter_code
_entity_poly.pdbx_strand_id
1 'polypeptide(L)'
;MRTNMRRLSVLILISVIVTGFLSAGDVVDQHTITGIGQQLIQKDDILEGRFPEYTVNGEWQFRKNPNWLSGFIGGELWYLYEMTGNAEFKNRALRHADQIAIYAGIDYTHDMGFIFLPTCVKSYQMTGEIKYRDAAIQAADMLMKRFNAKGKFIRAWGKLGSDDRTGLMIIDTMMNLELLFWAAGESGDYRYYDIAYQHALTTMKEHIRPDGSSYHVVEFDPSNGEIIKKYTHQGYADESTWARGQAWGIYGFTTAFKYTKDLRFLKTAQRMADYFSVHLPQDKIPCWDLTLAEKYAERDASAGAIAAAGLFQLGDLSQTKCAGEKYQKLALEITTSLITGYLFSQSERPKEEGILLHTVYHHHKQWGVNESYPPGDYYLIEAVKRQWEHQHSQRIHPEKSGRQVINLNEDWYYLEEAILYIPQLHLATKAWQRIDLPHTWNNFDATDNSPGYRRDISWYRKDLNIPELTDNRRLILYFEGVNILSEVYVNGKYAGGHTGGYLGFEIDITPYVRSGALNTILVRVDNSYNPHIIPSQKSDFVIYGGITRDVWLKVLPAEYIDKIIVDTPVVTGLVAETDLVLRVKNSGSKAVRRRIIAELFDLNGNRIKKSEEKITLPPGESEHKISFPKLTNPLLWSPDSPNLYSVTVRLLSGNSTLDSLAEKFGYRWFEFKEHGPFYLNGERLLLRGTHRHEEWAGYGNALPNELHRKDIQMIKEMGANFVRLAHYPQDPEIYKACDELGLLVWDEVPWCRGGMGGIEWQKNTKRILKEMILQNFNHPSIIIWSLGNELYWLPDHDNGGNVDSLRAFLSEMNDLAHQLDPSRVTAIRKFYEGADIVDVFSPSIWAGWYSGVYKNFEKAISKSRNDYKRFFHAEYGGSSHLGRHVENPITGDGMINLEGWEEDINQVRVANIAREGDWSENYIVDLFDWHLHVSENLDWFTGNAQWAFKDFATPLRPENAIPYMNQKGLVDRAGNPKDGYYVFKSYWTTSPEFCYIESHTWTERQGLKGEAKEVCVYSNAAEVELFVNSQSQGRKKRNIEEFPACGLNWEVSFKNGQNEVIAVGMNAGEETCRDTVLFNYSFEKSGKPDRIELSSKRLSNGNYLVEALVVDKNGRRCLDYNQRVYFSSAGSGHLLVNYGTYTRCDVIEAANGRAAIEFVPVPGEAAVIECRNQDFKGSYLRIEE
;
A
#
# COMPACT_ATOMS: atom_id res chain seq x y z
N MET A 1 -37.48 -41.50 -59.62
CA MET A 1 -36.10 -41.93 -59.29
C MET A 1 -35.14 -40.85 -59.79
N ARG A 2 -34.18 -40.42 -58.96
CA ARG A 2 -33.34 -39.18 -59.04
C ARG A 2 -33.94 -37.90 -58.43
N THR A 3 -34.37 -37.93 -57.16
CA THR A 3 -34.60 -36.68 -56.38
C THR A 3 -34.59 -36.84 -54.85
N ASN A 4 -33.93 -37.86 -54.27
CA ASN A 4 -33.91 -38.04 -52.80
C ASN A 4 -32.56 -38.47 -52.20
N MET A 5 -31.43 -38.14 -52.83
CA MET A 5 -30.11 -38.60 -52.40
C MET A 5 -29.04 -37.49 -52.25
N ARG A 6 -29.44 -36.21 -52.24
CA ARG A 6 -28.54 -35.07 -51.99
C ARG A 6 -28.86 -34.22 -50.75
N ARG A 7 -29.87 -34.60 -49.96
CA ARG A 7 -30.23 -33.93 -48.69
C ARG A 7 -29.72 -34.64 -47.42
N LEU A 8 -29.12 -35.83 -47.53
CA LEU A 8 -28.66 -36.59 -46.37
C LEU A 8 -27.15 -36.45 -46.07
N SER A 9 -26.36 -35.85 -46.97
CA SER A 9 -24.89 -35.73 -46.83
C SER A 9 -24.42 -34.34 -46.39
N VAL A 10 -25.33 -33.36 -46.24
CA VAL A 10 -25.01 -31.99 -45.78
C VAL A 10 -25.44 -31.76 -44.32
N LEU A 11 -26.26 -32.63 -43.74
CA LEU A 11 -26.70 -32.56 -42.33
C LEU A 11 -25.83 -33.36 -41.35
N ILE A 12 -24.89 -34.18 -41.84
CA ILE A 12 -23.96 -34.97 -41.00
C ILE A 12 -22.56 -34.32 -40.93
N LEU A 13 -22.26 -33.34 -41.78
CA LEU A 13 -21.00 -32.58 -41.73
C LEU A 13 -21.11 -31.24 -40.98
N ILE A 14 -22.33 -30.79 -40.62
CA ILE A 14 -22.57 -29.56 -39.83
C ILE A 14 -22.74 -29.88 -38.33
N SER A 15 -22.93 -31.14 -37.96
CA SER A 15 -23.04 -31.61 -36.57
C SER A 15 -21.71 -32.05 -35.94
N VAL A 16 -20.60 -32.03 -36.70
CA VAL A 16 -19.24 -32.41 -36.23
C VAL A 16 -18.27 -31.21 -36.17
N ILE A 17 -18.68 -30.01 -36.62
CA ILE A 17 -17.86 -28.78 -36.51
C ILE A 17 -18.54 -27.71 -35.62
N VAL A 18 -19.74 -27.97 -35.09
CA VAL A 18 -20.46 -27.06 -34.16
C VAL A 18 -20.60 -27.66 -32.74
N THR A 19 -19.97 -28.81 -32.47
CA THR A 19 -19.93 -29.44 -31.13
C THR A 19 -18.55 -29.35 -30.45
N GLY A 20 -17.64 -28.52 -30.97
CA GLY A 20 -16.32 -28.25 -30.38
C GLY A 20 -16.19 -26.92 -29.62
N PHE A 21 -17.27 -26.15 -29.50
CA PHE A 21 -17.30 -24.84 -28.79
C PHE A 21 -18.63 -24.60 -28.06
N LEU A 22 -19.26 -25.65 -27.57
CA LEU A 22 -20.07 -25.49 -26.35
C LEU A 22 -19.05 -25.47 -25.21
N SER A 23 -18.74 -24.28 -24.71
CA SER A 23 -18.09 -24.13 -23.41
C SER A 23 -18.80 -25.07 -22.44
N ALA A 24 -18.05 -25.88 -21.70
CA ALA A 24 -18.58 -26.49 -20.48
C ALA A 24 -19.34 -25.38 -19.75
N GLY A 25 -20.67 -25.52 -19.60
CA GLY A 25 -21.49 -24.50 -18.94
C GLY A 25 -20.87 -24.17 -17.60
N ASP A 26 -20.87 -22.89 -17.19
CA ASP A 26 -20.29 -22.43 -15.93
C ASP A 26 -20.87 -23.27 -14.76
N VAL A 27 -20.18 -24.34 -14.35
CA VAL A 27 -20.68 -25.31 -13.36
C VAL A 27 -20.69 -24.73 -11.94
N VAL A 28 -19.84 -23.73 -11.69
CA VAL A 28 -19.93 -22.89 -10.48
C VAL A 28 -20.90 -21.74 -10.76
N ASP A 29 -22.18 -21.99 -10.50
CA ASP A 29 -23.24 -21.00 -10.60
C ASP A 29 -23.88 -20.70 -9.23
N GLN A 30 -24.82 -19.75 -9.20
CA GLN A 30 -25.52 -19.39 -7.96
C GLN A 30 -26.28 -20.60 -7.37
N HIS A 31 -26.76 -21.52 -8.19
CA HIS A 31 -27.47 -22.71 -7.72
C HIS A 31 -26.53 -23.65 -6.94
N THR A 32 -25.34 -23.89 -7.49
CA THR A 32 -24.29 -24.71 -6.87
C THR A 32 -23.81 -24.10 -5.56
N ILE A 33 -23.50 -22.80 -5.54
CA ILE A 33 -23.08 -22.09 -4.32
C ILE A 33 -24.18 -22.13 -3.24
N THR A 34 -25.43 -21.93 -3.64
CA THR A 34 -26.58 -21.99 -2.72
C THR A 34 -26.74 -23.41 -2.15
N GLY A 35 -26.62 -24.45 -2.97
CA GLY A 35 -26.71 -25.84 -2.53
C GLY A 35 -25.60 -26.22 -1.55
N ILE A 36 -24.35 -25.89 -1.88
CA ILE A 36 -23.20 -26.07 -0.97
C ILE A 36 -23.41 -25.31 0.34
N GLY A 37 -23.88 -24.05 0.28
CA GLY A 37 -24.14 -23.24 1.46
C GLY A 37 -25.21 -23.83 2.38
N GLN A 38 -26.29 -24.37 1.81
CA GLN A 38 -27.34 -25.06 2.57
C GLN A 38 -26.82 -26.34 3.23
N GLN A 39 -26.05 -27.14 2.49
CA GLN A 39 -25.43 -28.36 3.01
C GLN A 39 -24.44 -28.03 4.14
N LEU A 40 -23.65 -26.96 4.00
CA LEU A 40 -22.72 -26.53 5.05
C LEU A 40 -23.45 -26.05 6.32
N ILE A 41 -24.56 -25.34 6.19
CA ILE A 41 -25.38 -24.94 7.35
C ILE A 41 -25.89 -26.19 8.08
N GLN A 42 -26.40 -27.19 7.35
CA GLN A 42 -26.83 -28.45 7.95
C GLN A 42 -25.68 -29.17 8.66
N LYS A 43 -24.51 -29.24 8.02
CA LYS A 43 -23.26 -29.77 8.63
C LYS A 43 -22.92 -29.02 9.93
N ASP A 44 -22.94 -27.69 9.94
CA ASP A 44 -22.68 -26.87 11.14
C ASP A 44 -23.70 -27.14 12.26
N ASP A 45 -24.98 -27.24 11.92
CA ASP A 45 -26.05 -27.49 12.89
C ASP A 45 -25.91 -28.88 13.56
N ILE A 46 -25.49 -29.91 12.82
CA ILE A 46 -25.30 -31.27 13.35
C ILE A 46 -24.08 -31.36 14.28
N LEU A 47 -23.07 -30.52 14.06
CA LEU A 47 -21.85 -30.54 14.87
C LEU A 47 -22.13 -30.16 16.32
N GLU A 48 -23.01 -29.19 16.57
CA GLU A 48 -23.34 -28.69 17.91
C GLU A 48 -22.09 -28.35 18.75
N GLY A 49 -21.06 -27.77 18.13
CA GLY A 49 -19.79 -27.45 18.79
C GLY A 49 -18.87 -28.66 19.04
N ARG A 50 -19.10 -29.80 18.37
CA ARG A 50 -18.15 -30.93 18.30
C ARG A 50 -17.31 -30.83 17.03
N PHE A 51 -16.24 -31.62 16.95
CA PHE A 51 -15.32 -31.60 15.80
C PHE A 51 -15.54 -32.83 14.90
N PRO A 52 -15.72 -32.65 13.57
CA PRO A 52 -15.94 -33.77 12.65
C PRO A 52 -14.65 -34.54 12.35
N GLU A 53 -14.78 -35.82 12.04
CA GLU A 53 -13.69 -36.66 11.54
C GLU A 53 -13.87 -37.05 10.08
N TYR A 54 -14.87 -37.88 9.80
CA TYR A 54 -15.28 -38.36 8.49
C TYR A 54 -16.69 -38.92 8.63
N THR A 55 -17.42 -39.06 7.53
CA THR A 55 -18.73 -39.71 7.54
C THR A 55 -18.60 -41.22 7.55
N VAL A 56 -19.59 -41.91 8.11
CA VAL A 56 -19.79 -43.35 7.98
C VAL A 56 -21.21 -43.56 7.50
N ASN A 57 -21.37 -44.15 6.31
CA ASN A 57 -22.64 -44.24 5.58
C ASN A 57 -23.33 -42.88 5.42
N GLY A 58 -22.55 -41.82 5.17
CA GLY A 58 -23.07 -40.46 4.97
C GLY A 58 -23.36 -39.67 6.25
N GLU A 59 -23.03 -40.20 7.44
CA GLU A 59 -23.26 -39.50 8.73
C GLU A 59 -21.95 -39.19 9.46
N TRP A 60 -21.77 -37.93 9.88
CA TRP A 60 -20.55 -37.43 10.51
C TRP A 60 -20.25 -38.15 11.84
N GLN A 61 -18.99 -38.54 12.00
CA GLN A 61 -18.43 -38.97 13.28
C GLN A 61 -17.74 -37.81 13.98
N PHE A 62 -17.86 -37.73 15.31
CA PHE A 62 -17.40 -36.57 16.08
C PHE A 62 -16.45 -36.92 17.21
N ARG A 63 -15.62 -35.95 17.59
CA ARG A 63 -14.85 -35.96 18.84
C ARG A 63 -15.13 -34.73 19.69
N LYS A 64 -14.83 -34.89 20.99
CA LYS A 64 -14.96 -33.82 21.99
C LYS A 64 -13.83 -32.79 21.94
N ASN A 65 -12.61 -33.23 21.62
CA ASN A 65 -11.42 -32.38 21.56
C ASN A 65 -11.03 -32.12 20.10
N PRO A 66 -10.38 -30.98 19.81
CA PRO A 66 -9.94 -30.67 18.46
C PRO A 66 -8.88 -31.68 17.98
N ASN A 67 -8.86 -31.89 16.68
CA ASN A 67 -7.86 -32.64 15.93
C ASN A 67 -7.36 -31.75 14.77
N TRP A 68 -6.52 -32.31 13.90
CA TRP A 68 -5.99 -31.58 12.75
C TRP A 68 -7.04 -31.12 11.74
N LEU A 69 -8.27 -31.65 11.81
CA LEU A 69 -9.39 -31.31 10.92
C LEU A 69 -10.22 -30.13 11.44
N SER A 70 -10.00 -29.70 12.70
CA SER A 70 -10.93 -28.83 13.42
C SER A 70 -10.99 -27.39 12.90
N GLY A 71 -10.01 -26.95 12.11
CA GLY A 71 -10.00 -25.60 11.54
C GLY A 71 -10.85 -25.43 10.28
N PHE A 72 -11.13 -26.51 9.56
CA PHE A 72 -11.64 -26.39 8.18
C PHE A 72 -13.03 -25.76 8.09
N ILE A 73 -13.95 -26.09 9.00
CA ILE A 73 -15.32 -25.56 8.94
C ILE A 73 -15.39 -24.04 9.08
N GLY A 74 -14.56 -23.43 9.93
CA GLY A 74 -14.52 -21.96 10.04
C GLY A 74 -14.07 -21.32 8.73
N GLY A 75 -13.13 -21.95 8.03
CA GLY A 75 -12.69 -21.51 6.71
C GLY A 75 -13.74 -21.73 5.61
N GLU A 76 -14.45 -22.87 5.61
CA GLU A 76 -15.58 -23.15 4.71
C GLU A 76 -16.64 -22.04 4.80
N LEU A 77 -17.00 -21.65 6.03
CA LEU A 77 -17.95 -20.59 6.31
C LEU A 77 -17.43 -19.22 5.86
N TRP A 78 -16.15 -18.90 6.09
CA TRP A 78 -15.57 -17.66 5.60
C TRP A 78 -15.58 -17.56 4.07
N TYR A 79 -15.23 -18.62 3.35
CA TYR A 79 -15.26 -18.61 1.89
C TYR A 79 -16.68 -18.41 1.33
N LEU A 80 -17.69 -19.02 1.95
CA LEU A 80 -19.08 -18.77 1.57
C LEU A 80 -19.55 -17.36 1.92
N TYR A 81 -19.09 -16.78 3.04
CA TYR A 81 -19.34 -15.37 3.33
C TYR A 81 -18.73 -14.45 2.25
N GLU A 82 -17.51 -14.71 1.82
CA GLU A 82 -16.84 -13.92 0.77
C GLU A 82 -17.58 -13.99 -0.58
N MET A 83 -18.07 -15.18 -0.97
CA MET A 83 -18.82 -15.34 -2.22
C MET A 83 -20.25 -14.77 -2.17
N THR A 84 -20.90 -14.80 -1.00
CA THR A 84 -22.35 -14.52 -0.90
C THR A 84 -22.71 -13.23 -0.16
N GLY A 85 -21.81 -12.69 0.67
CA GLY A 85 -22.08 -11.59 1.58
C GLY A 85 -23.06 -11.93 2.73
N ASN A 86 -23.49 -13.19 2.88
CA ASN A 86 -24.49 -13.57 3.88
C ASN A 86 -23.89 -13.59 5.30
N ALA A 87 -24.37 -12.66 6.14
CA ALA A 87 -23.92 -12.49 7.52
C ALA A 87 -24.09 -13.74 8.41
N GLU A 88 -24.97 -14.67 8.06
CA GLU A 88 -25.09 -15.95 8.78
C GLU A 88 -23.77 -16.72 8.78
N PHE A 89 -23.12 -16.85 7.61
CA PHE A 89 -21.84 -17.55 7.50
C PHE A 89 -20.75 -16.87 8.33
N LYS A 90 -20.67 -15.54 8.29
CA LYS A 90 -19.74 -14.74 9.13
C LYS A 90 -19.95 -15.06 10.62
N ASN A 91 -21.19 -15.00 11.10
CA ASN A 91 -21.50 -15.22 12.50
C ASN A 91 -21.16 -16.66 12.94
N ARG A 92 -21.44 -17.66 12.09
CA ARG A 92 -21.08 -19.06 12.35
C ARG A 92 -19.56 -19.25 12.37
N ALA A 93 -18.83 -18.64 11.44
CA ALA A 93 -17.36 -18.73 11.37
C ALA A 93 -16.69 -18.18 12.63
N LEU A 94 -17.20 -17.06 13.17
CA LEU A 94 -16.69 -16.46 14.41
C LEU A 94 -16.89 -17.38 15.62
N ARG A 95 -18.01 -18.12 15.71
CA ARG A 95 -18.21 -19.12 16.79
C ARG A 95 -17.13 -20.21 16.78
N HIS A 96 -16.77 -20.70 15.60
CA HIS A 96 -15.68 -21.67 15.44
C HIS A 96 -14.32 -21.08 15.81
N ALA A 97 -14.06 -19.84 15.41
CA ALA A 97 -12.81 -19.15 15.77
C ALA A 97 -12.68 -18.95 17.28
N ASP A 98 -13.75 -18.56 17.97
CA ASP A 98 -13.79 -18.46 19.44
C ASP A 98 -13.55 -19.82 20.11
N GLN A 99 -14.12 -20.89 19.54
CA GLN A 99 -13.93 -22.25 20.05
C GLN A 99 -12.49 -22.76 19.85
N ILE A 100 -11.84 -22.41 18.74
CA ILE A 100 -10.47 -22.87 18.41
C ILE A 100 -9.40 -22.05 19.13
N ALA A 101 -9.62 -20.75 19.34
CA ALA A 101 -8.61 -19.84 19.91
C ALA A 101 -8.06 -20.33 21.27
N ILE A 102 -8.89 -20.96 22.11
CA ILE A 102 -8.47 -21.48 23.42
C ILE A 102 -7.49 -22.66 23.34
N TYR A 103 -7.29 -23.26 22.16
CA TYR A 103 -6.39 -24.40 21.93
C TYR A 103 -5.05 -24.00 21.30
N ALA A 104 -4.73 -22.70 21.20
CA ALA A 104 -3.49 -22.22 20.58
C ALA A 104 -2.20 -22.79 21.20
N GLY A 105 -2.24 -23.20 22.46
CA GLY A 105 -1.09 -23.76 23.18
C GLY A 105 -0.89 -25.28 23.07
N ILE A 106 -1.61 -26.01 22.21
CA ILE A 106 -1.44 -27.48 22.11
C ILE A 106 -0.05 -27.88 21.61
N ASP A 107 0.53 -28.93 22.22
CA ASP A 107 1.94 -29.33 22.05
C ASP A 107 2.13 -30.74 21.48
N TYR A 108 1.06 -31.34 20.95
CA TYR A 108 1.05 -32.74 20.48
C TYR A 108 0.80 -32.92 18.96
N THR A 109 0.54 -31.85 18.20
CA THR A 109 0.43 -31.91 16.72
C THR A 109 1.28 -30.87 15.99
N HIS A 110 1.74 -31.20 14.77
CA HIS A 110 2.34 -30.29 13.80
C HIS A 110 1.29 -29.55 12.94
N ASP A 111 0.04 -29.99 12.99
CA ASP A 111 -1.07 -29.51 12.15
C ASP A 111 -1.61 -28.14 12.58
N MET A 112 -0.78 -27.30 13.19
CA MET A 112 -1.20 -26.00 13.72
C MET A 112 -1.69 -25.08 12.60
N GLY A 113 -1.09 -25.16 11.40
CA GLY A 113 -1.55 -24.41 10.24
C GLY A 113 -2.94 -24.82 9.79
N PHE A 114 -3.24 -26.12 9.71
CA PHE A 114 -4.58 -26.61 9.37
C PHE A 114 -5.66 -26.19 10.37
N ILE A 115 -5.30 -26.02 11.65
CA ILE A 115 -6.25 -25.64 12.70
C ILE A 115 -6.48 -24.12 12.73
N PHE A 116 -5.42 -23.31 12.71
CA PHE A 116 -5.49 -21.88 13.02
C PHE A 116 -5.50 -20.95 11.79
N LEU A 117 -4.96 -21.38 10.65
CA LEU A 117 -4.96 -20.57 9.44
C LEU A 117 -6.37 -20.38 8.85
N PRO A 118 -7.17 -21.43 8.58
CA PRO A 118 -8.52 -21.26 8.03
C PRO A 118 -9.52 -20.64 9.01
N THR A 119 -9.20 -20.60 10.31
CA THR A 119 -10.08 -20.07 11.38
C THR A 119 -9.59 -18.74 11.92
N CYS A 120 -8.64 -18.74 12.85
CA CYS A 120 -8.20 -17.57 13.59
C CYS A 120 -7.52 -16.53 12.70
N VAL A 121 -6.61 -16.95 11.81
CA VAL A 121 -5.97 -16.00 10.88
C VAL A 121 -7.01 -15.37 9.97
N LYS A 122 -7.92 -16.18 9.40
CA LYS A 122 -8.99 -15.66 8.56
C LYS A 122 -9.95 -14.75 9.32
N SER A 123 -10.35 -15.09 10.55
CA SER A 123 -11.19 -14.24 11.39
C SER A 123 -10.51 -12.91 11.72
N TYR A 124 -9.21 -12.92 12.03
CA TYR A 124 -8.45 -11.69 12.23
C TYR A 124 -8.45 -10.82 10.97
N GLN A 125 -8.18 -11.39 9.80
CA GLN A 125 -8.22 -10.66 8.53
C GLN A 125 -9.60 -10.03 8.25
N MET A 126 -10.68 -10.68 8.67
CA MET A 126 -12.05 -10.25 8.38
C MET A 126 -12.63 -9.29 9.43
N THR A 127 -12.10 -9.25 10.66
CA THR A 127 -12.65 -8.42 11.75
C THR A 127 -11.66 -7.48 12.41
N GLY A 128 -10.35 -7.69 12.26
CA GLY A 128 -9.31 -6.95 12.97
C GLY A 128 -9.19 -7.28 14.46
N GLU A 129 -9.94 -8.27 14.97
CA GLU A 129 -9.93 -8.60 16.40
C GLU A 129 -8.62 -9.28 16.83
N ILE A 130 -7.86 -8.60 17.69
CA ILE A 130 -6.50 -9.00 18.11
C ILE A 130 -6.46 -10.37 18.80
N LYS A 131 -7.53 -10.80 19.49
CA LYS A 131 -7.58 -12.12 20.15
C LYS A 131 -7.31 -13.28 19.19
N TYR A 132 -7.76 -13.19 17.94
CA TYR A 132 -7.56 -14.25 16.94
C TYR A 132 -6.13 -14.21 16.38
N ARG A 133 -5.57 -13.01 16.20
CA ARG A 133 -4.16 -12.81 15.85
C ARG A 133 -3.25 -13.45 16.88
N ASP A 134 -3.46 -13.13 18.16
CA ASP A 134 -2.60 -13.63 19.25
C ASP A 134 -2.70 -15.15 19.40
N ALA A 135 -3.89 -15.73 19.24
CA ALA A 135 -4.07 -17.19 19.22
C ALA A 135 -3.32 -17.85 18.06
N ALA A 136 -3.35 -17.26 16.86
CA ALA A 136 -2.63 -17.79 15.70
C ALA A 136 -1.10 -17.65 15.84
N ILE A 137 -0.60 -16.55 16.41
CA ILE A 137 0.83 -16.37 16.71
C ILE A 137 1.28 -17.40 17.75
N GLN A 138 0.51 -17.60 18.82
CA GLN A 138 0.81 -18.64 19.81
C GLN A 138 0.82 -20.05 19.20
N ALA A 139 -0.09 -20.33 18.25
CA ALA A 139 -0.08 -21.58 17.50
C ALA A 139 1.18 -21.73 16.62
N ALA A 140 1.62 -20.64 15.99
CA ALA A 140 2.87 -20.58 15.23
C ALA A 140 4.09 -20.86 16.13
N ASP A 141 4.12 -20.33 17.36
CA ASP A 141 5.16 -20.66 18.35
C ASP A 141 5.23 -22.15 18.65
N MET A 142 4.07 -22.80 18.81
CA MET A 142 4.02 -24.23 19.09
C MET A 142 4.50 -25.07 17.91
N LEU A 143 4.19 -24.65 16.68
CA LEU A 143 4.72 -25.26 15.47
C LEU A 143 6.23 -25.05 15.35
N MET A 144 6.72 -23.85 15.62
CA MET A 144 8.14 -23.50 15.59
C MET A 144 8.97 -24.38 16.55
N LYS A 145 8.45 -24.65 17.75
CA LYS A 145 9.11 -25.53 18.76
C LYS A 145 9.33 -26.97 18.29
N ARG A 146 8.69 -27.40 17.20
CA ARG A 146 8.88 -28.72 16.57
C ARG A 146 10.05 -28.77 15.60
N PHE A 147 10.70 -27.64 15.31
CA PHE A 147 11.81 -27.61 14.38
C PHE A 147 13.04 -28.31 14.94
N ASN A 148 13.52 -29.33 14.22
CA ASN A 148 14.81 -29.94 14.43
C ASN A 148 15.86 -29.18 13.61
N ALA A 149 16.74 -28.45 14.30
CA ALA A 149 17.76 -27.64 13.65
C ALA A 149 18.88 -28.46 12.96
N LYS A 150 19.11 -29.71 13.35
CA LYS A 150 20.16 -30.57 12.77
C LYS A 150 19.75 -31.12 11.41
N GLY A 151 18.55 -31.66 11.32
CA GLY A 151 17.96 -32.15 10.07
C GLY A 151 17.19 -31.09 9.27
N LYS A 152 17.02 -29.87 9.82
CA LYS A 152 16.29 -28.76 9.20
C LYS A 152 14.85 -29.13 8.78
N PHE A 153 14.13 -29.81 9.67
CA PHE A 153 12.73 -30.21 9.44
C PHE A 153 11.87 -29.97 10.68
N ILE A 154 10.55 -29.96 10.50
CA ILE A 154 9.56 -29.84 11.57
C ILE A 154 9.07 -31.26 11.85
N ARG A 155 9.20 -31.73 13.09
CA ARG A 155 8.75 -33.08 13.45
C ARG A 155 7.23 -33.19 13.31
N ALA A 156 6.76 -34.20 12.57
CA ALA A 156 5.35 -34.38 12.27
C ALA A 156 4.56 -34.93 13.47
N TRP A 157 5.11 -35.91 14.18
CA TRP A 157 4.36 -36.66 15.21
C TRP A 157 5.06 -36.69 16.57
N GLY A 158 4.29 -37.09 17.58
CA GLY A 158 4.70 -37.22 18.97
C GLY A 158 4.67 -35.90 19.74
N LYS A 159 4.58 -36.02 21.07
CA LYS A 159 4.55 -34.88 21.99
C LYS A 159 5.92 -34.21 22.07
N LEU A 160 5.95 -32.88 22.13
CA LEU A 160 7.19 -32.15 22.40
C LEU A 160 7.83 -32.65 23.71
N GLY A 161 9.16 -32.85 23.69
CA GLY A 161 9.91 -33.39 24.82
C GLY A 161 9.87 -34.92 24.97
N SER A 162 9.17 -35.66 24.11
CA SER A 162 9.22 -37.13 24.05
C SER A 162 10.12 -37.64 22.93
N ASP A 163 10.71 -38.82 23.13
CA ASP A 163 11.55 -39.55 22.16
C ASP A 163 10.74 -40.29 21.07
N ASP A 164 9.41 -40.27 21.16
CA ASP A 164 8.52 -40.91 20.19
C ASP A 164 8.51 -40.12 18.87
N ARG A 165 8.94 -40.77 17.77
CA ARG A 165 8.85 -40.25 16.38
C ARG A 165 9.54 -38.89 16.16
N THR A 166 10.59 -38.62 16.92
CA THR A 166 11.36 -37.35 16.86
C THR A 166 12.01 -37.09 15.50
N GLY A 167 12.29 -38.16 14.74
CA GLY A 167 12.90 -38.11 13.40
C GLY A 167 11.94 -38.01 12.22
N LEU A 168 10.62 -38.00 12.43
CA LEU A 168 9.67 -38.17 11.32
C LEU A 168 9.22 -36.85 10.71
N MET A 169 9.37 -36.74 9.39
CA MET A 169 8.92 -35.64 8.56
C MET A 169 7.99 -36.15 7.46
N ILE A 170 6.84 -35.50 7.27
CA ILE A 170 5.86 -35.87 6.25
C ILE A 170 5.58 -34.69 5.32
N ILE A 171 5.23 -34.98 4.07
CA ILE A 171 4.96 -33.94 3.07
C ILE A 171 3.80 -33.01 3.46
N ASP A 172 2.82 -33.50 4.24
CA ASP A 172 1.68 -32.75 4.76
C ASP A 172 2.10 -31.51 5.57
N THR A 173 3.28 -31.54 6.18
CA THR A 173 3.82 -30.41 6.94
C THR A 173 4.02 -29.16 6.06
N MET A 174 4.16 -29.33 4.73
CA MET A 174 4.22 -28.20 3.79
C MET A 174 3.01 -27.27 3.88
N MET A 175 1.82 -27.80 4.16
CA MET A 175 0.60 -27.00 4.31
C MET A 175 0.56 -26.20 5.61
N ASN A 176 1.37 -26.58 6.59
CA ASN A 176 1.44 -25.90 7.87
C ASN A 176 2.41 -24.69 7.86
N LEU A 177 3.23 -24.58 6.81
CA LEU A 177 4.24 -23.52 6.69
C LEU A 177 3.63 -22.13 6.48
N GLU A 178 2.43 -22.03 5.89
CA GLU A 178 1.78 -20.73 5.67
C GLU A 178 1.49 -20.01 6.98
N LEU A 179 1.19 -20.73 8.07
CA LEU A 179 1.03 -20.13 9.40
C LEU A 179 2.32 -19.47 9.88
N LEU A 180 3.47 -20.10 9.63
CA LEU A 180 4.77 -19.54 9.99
C LEU A 180 5.13 -18.33 9.12
N PHE A 181 4.91 -18.42 7.81
CA PHE A 181 5.15 -17.28 6.93
C PHE A 181 4.24 -16.09 7.26
N TRP A 182 2.96 -16.34 7.57
CA TRP A 182 2.03 -15.32 8.05
C TRP A 182 2.51 -14.71 9.37
N ALA A 183 2.87 -15.55 10.36
CA ALA A 183 3.35 -15.08 11.66
C ALA A 183 4.65 -14.26 11.55
N ALA A 184 5.53 -14.56 10.60
CA ALA A 184 6.72 -13.76 10.32
C ALA A 184 6.36 -12.33 9.87
N GLY A 185 5.40 -12.20 8.94
CA GLY A 185 4.93 -10.89 8.48
C GLY A 185 4.18 -10.11 9.55
N GLU A 186 3.38 -10.81 10.36
CA GLU A 186 2.51 -10.19 11.37
C GLU A 186 3.23 -9.78 12.66
N SER A 187 4.23 -10.56 13.08
CA SER A 187 5.00 -10.27 14.30
C SER A 187 6.33 -9.56 14.02
N GLY A 188 6.82 -9.63 12.78
CA GLY A 188 8.17 -9.20 12.42
C GLY A 188 9.27 -10.16 12.88
N ASP A 189 8.96 -11.36 13.38
CA ASP A 189 9.96 -12.36 13.80
C ASP A 189 10.36 -13.30 12.65
N TYR A 190 11.56 -13.08 12.09
CA TYR A 190 12.09 -13.89 10.99
C TYR A 190 12.22 -15.38 11.30
N ARG A 191 12.31 -15.79 12.57
CA ARG A 191 12.53 -17.21 12.92
C ARG A 191 11.44 -18.10 12.34
N TYR A 192 10.19 -17.61 12.28
CA TYR A 192 9.11 -18.34 11.62
C TYR A 192 9.36 -18.53 10.12
N TYR A 193 9.76 -17.47 9.41
CA TYR A 193 10.10 -17.53 7.99
C TYR A 193 11.25 -18.49 7.73
N ASP A 194 12.35 -18.36 8.48
CA ASP A 194 13.56 -19.18 8.31
C ASP A 194 13.23 -20.66 8.52
N ILE A 195 12.53 -21.00 9.59
CA ILE A 195 12.12 -22.38 9.88
C ILE A 195 11.23 -22.95 8.77
N ALA A 196 10.25 -22.17 8.29
CA ALA A 196 9.39 -22.58 7.19
C ALA A 196 10.19 -22.78 5.90
N TYR A 197 11.08 -21.84 5.59
CA TYR A 197 11.94 -21.87 4.41
C TYR A 197 12.90 -23.07 4.41
N GLN A 198 13.60 -23.30 5.53
CA GLN A 198 14.49 -24.46 5.68
C GLN A 198 13.72 -25.78 5.59
N HIS A 199 12.53 -25.87 6.21
CA HIS A 199 11.68 -27.05 6.07
C HIS A 199 11.32 -27.30 4.60
N ALA A 200 10.86 -26.27 3.87
CA ALA A 200 10.51 -26.38 2.47
C ALA A 200 11.70 -26.82 1.59
N LEU A 201 12.90 -26.29 1.85
CA LEU A 201 14.12 -26.73 1.17
C LEU A 201 14.43 -28.22 1.43
N THR A 202 14.33 -28.65 2.69
CA THR A 202 14.54 -30.06 3.06
C THR A 202 13.48 -30.95 2.41
N THR A 203 12.20 -30.55 2.40
CA THR A 203 11.14 -31.31 1.71
C THR A 203 11.43 -31.43 0.21
N MET A 204 11.81 -30.31 -0.42
CA MET A 204 12.12 -30.26 -1.85
C MET A 204 13.26 -31.22 -2.21
N LYS A 205 14.28 -31.28 -1.35
CA LYS A 205 15.45 -32.12 -1.55
C LYS A 205 15.16 -33.59 -1.29
N GLU A 206 14.40 -33.90 -0.23
CA GLU A 206 14.32 -35.26 0.30
C GLU A 206 13.01 -35.99 -0.01
N HIS A 207 11.88 -35.30 -0.14
CA HIS A 207 10.60 -35.92 -0.50
C HIS A 207 10.38 -35.99 -2.01
N ILE A 208 10.92 -35.07 -2.80
CA ILE A 208 10.57 -34.93 -4.22
C ILE A 208 11.56 -35.67 -5.12
N ARG A 209 11.07 -36.58 -5.95
CA ARG A 209 11.87 -37.34 -6.92
C ARG A 209 12.16 -36.52 -8.18
N PRO A 210 13.17 -36.89 -8.99
CA PRO A 210 13.51 -36.17 -10.23
C PRO A 210 12.37 -36.07 -11.26
N ASP A 211 11.43 -37.01 -11.28
CA ASP A 211 10.27 -36.99 -12.18
C ASP A 211 9.09 -36.13 -11.67
N GLY A 212 9.19 -35.59 -10.46
CA GLY A 212 8.13 -34.79 -9.84
C GLY A 212 7.19 -35.58 -8.93
N SER A 213 7.33 -36.90 -8.81
CA SER A 213 6.63 -37.69 -7.80
C SER A 213 7.17 -37.45 -6.38
N SER A 214 6.42 -37.84 -5.36
CA SER A 214 6.81 -37.62 -3.95
C SER A 214 6.81 -38.90 -3.11
N TYR A 215 7.74 -38.97 -2.15
CA TYR A 215 7.62 -39.84 -0.97
C TYR A 215 6.66 -39.20 0.04
N HIS A 216 6.02 -40.03 0.86
CA HIS A 216 5.18 -39.54 1.95
C HIS A 216 6.03 -39.20 3.18
N VAL A 217 6.81 -40.14 3.70
CA VAL A 217 7.56 -40.00 4.97
C VAL A 217 9.06 -40.10 4.71
N VAL A 218 9.82 -39.19 5.32
CA VAL A 218 11.27 -39.29 5.46
C VAL A 218 11.60 -39.32 6.94
N GLU A 219 12.34 -40.34 7.36
CA GLU A 219 12.83 -40.50 8.72
C GLU A 219 14.30 -40.10 8.81
N PHE A 220 14.58 -39.17 9.71
CA PHE A 220 15.91 -38.67 10.02
C PHE A 220 16.36 -39.17 11.39
N ASP A 221 17.67 -39.34 11.58
CA ASP A 221 18.24 -39.38 12.92
C ASP A 221 18.15 -37.96 13.51
N PRO A 222 17.38 -37.76 14.60
CA PRO A 222 17.13 -36.43 15.15
C PRO A 222 18.39 -35.79 15.75
N SER A 223 19.44 -36.55 16.03
CA SER A 223 20.67 -36.07 16.67
C SER A 223 21.66 -35.46 15.68
N ASN A 224 21.70 -35.97 14.44
CA ASN A 224 22.66 -35.54 13.43
C ASN A 224 22.02 -35.06 12.11
N GLY A 225 20.73 -35.34 11.87
CA GLY A 225 20.01 -34.94 10.66
C GLY A 225 20.24 -35.84 9.44
N GLU A 226 20.86 -37.01 9.60
CA GLU A 226 21.05 -37.98 8.52
C GLU A 226 19.76 -38.76 8.24
N ILE A 227 19.55 -39.15 6.97
CA ILE A 227 18.36 -39.91 6.58
C ILE A 227 18.54 -41.38 6.96
N ILE A 228 17.57 -41.92 7.68
CA ILE A 228 17.48 -43.34 8.03
C ILE A 228 16.77 -44.09 6.90
N LYS A 229 15.57 -43.63 6.49
CA LYS A 229 14.79 -44.25 5.41
C LYS A 229 13.68 -43.34 4.87
N LYS A 230 13.17 -43.67 3.69
CA LYS A 230 12.00 -43.06 3.04
C LYS A 230 10.94 -44.14 2.85
N TYR A 231 9.69 -43.87 3.23
CA TYR A 231 8.62 -44.87 3.23
C TYR A 231 7.24 -44.21 3.25
N THR A 232 6.17 -45.00 3.34
CA THR A 232 4.80 -44.47 3.38
C THR A 232 4.03 -44.85 4.64
N HIS A 233 3.17 -43.93 5.11
CA HIS A 233 2.18 -44.24 6.15
C HIS A 233 0.77 -44.46 5.60
N GLN A 234 0.43 -43.81 4.48
CA GLN A 234 -0.92 -43.80 3.88
C GLN A 234 -0.97 -44.20 2.40
N GLY A 235 0.17 -44.26 1.71
CA GLY A 235 0.28 -44.67 0.31
C GLY A 235 0.26 -46.18 0.12
N TYR A 236 0.17 -46.62 -1.13
CA TYR A 236 0.12 -48.04 -1.49
C TYR A 236 1.39 -48.81 -1.14
N ALA A 237 2.56 -48.24 -1.42
CA ALA A 237 3.88 -48.80 -1.13
C ALA A 237 4.89 -47.67 -0.83
N ASP A 238 6.05 -48.01 -0.29
CA ASP A 238 7.08 -47.01 0.07
C ASP A 238 7.53 -46.15 -1.12
N GLU A 239 7.57 -46.77 -2.31
CA GLU A 239 7.91 -46.10 -3.58
C GLU A 239 6.70 -45.60 -4.37
N SER A 240 5.49 -45.79 -3.85
CA SER A 240 4.29 -45.28 -4.52
C SER A 240 4.11 -43.78 -4.30
N THR A 241 3.23 -43.17 -5.10
CA THR A 241 2.93 -41.74 -5.04
C THR A 241 1.52 -41.55 -4.52
N TRP A 242 1.43 -41.42 -3.20
CA TRP A 242 0.17 -41.18 -2.52
C TRP A 242 -0.46 -39.86 -3.01
N ALA A 243 -1.70 -39.93 -3.52
CA ALA A 243 -2.28 -38.84 -4.31
C ALA A 243 -2.48 -37.55 -3.50
N ARG A 244 -2.93 -37.66 -2.25
CA ARG A 244 -3.10 -36.49 -1.38
C ARG A 244 -1.77 -35.88 -0.95
N GLY A 245 -0.74 -36.69 -0.68
CA GLY A 245 0.61 -36.17 -0.41
C GLY A 245 1.18 -35.38 -1.60
N GLN A 246 0.95 -35.86 -2.82
CA GLN A 246 1.30 -35.13 -4.03
C GLN A 246 0.55 -33.79 -4.13
N ALA A 247 -0.76 -33.79 -3.84
CA ALA A 247 -1.58 -32.58 -3.84
C ALA A 247 -1.12 -31.56 -2.78
N TRP A 248 -0.77 -32.00 -1.57
CA TRP A 248 -0.15 -31.16 -0.54
C TRP A 248 1.17 -30.54 -0.99
N GLY A 249 2.00 -31.28 -1.71
CA GLY A 249 3.24 -30.73 -2.27
C GLY A 249 2.99 -29.67 -3.34
N ILE A 250 2.06 -29.90 -4.27
CA ILE A 250 1.70 -28.91 -5.31
C ILE A 250 1.30 -27.60 -4.65
N TYR A 251 0.34 -27.66 -3.71
CA TYR A 251 -0.14 -26.49 -3.00
C TYR A 251 1.00 -25.89 -2.14
N GLY A 252 1.58 -26.67 -1.23
CA GLY A 252 2.58 -26.19 -0.28
C GLY A 252 3.80 -25.51 -0.92
N PHE A 253 4.34 -26.03 -2.03
CA PHE A 253 5.44 -25.36 -2.75
C PHE A 253 4.98 -24.09 -3.49
N THR A 254 3.74 -24.07 -3.97
CA THR A 254 3.14 -22.86 -4.54
C THR A 254 3.04 -21.76 -3.48
N THR A 255 2.58 -22.12 -2.28
CA THR A 255 2.55 -21.21 -1.13
C THR A 255 3.95 -20.80 -0.69
N ALA A 256 4.91 -21.71 -0.62
CA ALA A 256 6.30 -21.35 -0.31
C ALA A 256 6.84 -20.31 -1.31
N PHE A 257 6.57 -20.46 -2.60
CA PHE A 257 6.93 -19.46 -3.61
C PHE A 257 6.21 -18.12 -3.41
N LYS A 258 4.92 -18.13 -3.09
CA LYS A 258 4.13 -16.91 -2.81
C LYS A 258 4.84 -16.00 -1.80
N TYR A 259 5.33 -16.57 -0.70
CA TYR A 259 5.96 -15.85 0.40
C TYR A 259 7.45 -15.55 0.18
N THR A 260 8.18 -16.45 -0.46
CA THR A 260 9.65 -16.37 -0.53
C THR A 260 10.16 -15.78 -1.85
N LYS A 261 9.33 -15.82 -2.89
CA LYS A 261 9.68 -15.54 -4.30
C LYS A 261 10.86 -16.39 -4.83
N ASP A 262 11.21 -17.48 -4.14
CA ASP A 262 12.27 -18.40 -4.58
C ASP A 262 11.78 -19.29 -5.73
N LEU A 263 12.33 -19.06 -6.93
CA LEU A 263 11.95 -19.77 -8.15
C LEU A 263 12.16 -21.28 -8.08
N ARG A 264 12.97 -21.80 -7.14
CA ARG A 264 13.13 -23.25 -6.94
C ARG A 264 11.82 -23.89 -6.47
N PHE A 265 11.06 -23.22 -5.61
CA PHE A 265 9.76 -23.72 -5.17
C PHE A 265 8.72 -23.66 -6.28
N LEU A 266 8.69 -22.58 -7.07
CA LEU A 266 7.80 -22.49 -8.23
C LEU A 266 8.06 -23.65 -9.22
N LYS A 267 9.32 -23.89 -9.58
CA LYS A 267 9.70 -24.99 -10.48
C LYS A 267 9.36 -26.36 -9.91
N THR A 268 9.48 -26.53 -8.59
CA THR A 268 9.12 -27.78 -7.92
C THR A 268 7.61 -28.02 -7.97
N ALA A 269 6.80 -27.01 -7.63
CA ALA A 269 5.34 -27.08 -7.73
C ALA A 269 4.89 -27.42 -9.15
N GLN A 270 5.48 -26.77 -10.18
CA GLN A 270 5.22 -27.03 -11.59
C GLN A 270 5.55 -28.48 -11.99
N ARG A 271 6.70 -29.02 -11.58
CA ARG A 271 7.07 -30.42 -11.85
C ARG A 271 6.12 -31.41 -11.17
N MET A 272 5.73 -31.13 -9.92
CA MET A 272 4.77 -31.96 -9.20
C MET A 272 3.38 -31.94 -9.85
N ALA A 273 2.94 -30.77 -10.31
CA ALA A 273 1.68 -30.59 -11.03
C ALA A 273 1.69 -31.30 -12.39
N ASP A 274 2.81 -31.26 -13.10
CA ASP A 274 2.99 -31.96 -14.37
C ASP A 274 2.95 -33.47 -14.20
N TYR A 275 3.64 -34.01 -13.18
CA TYR A 275 3.53 -35.42 -12.81
C TYR A 275 2.09 -35.80 -12.47
N PHE A 276 1.40 -34.98 -11.66
CA PHE A 276 0.02 -35.23 -11.28
C PHE A 276 -0.90 -35.29 -12.52
N SER A 277 -0.80 -34.29 -13.40
CA SER A 277 -1.63 -34.15 -14.60
C SER A 277 -1.61 -35.38 -15.53
N VAL A 278 -0.44 -36.00 -15.71
CA VAL A 278 -0.28 -37.15 -16.61
C VAL A 278 -0.71 -38.49 -16.00
N HIS A 279 -0.91 -38.54 -14.68
CA HIS A 279 -1.36 -39.74 -13.95
C HIS A 279 -2.86 -39.69 -13.58
N LEU A 280 -3.57 -38.64 -14.01
CA LEU A 280 -5.01 -38.54 -13.77
C LEU A 280 -5.82 -39.44 -14.72
N PRO A 281 -6.88 -40.11 -14.23
CA PRO A 281 -7.87 -40.79 -15.05
C PRO A 281 -8.64 -39.84 -15.98
N GLN A 282 -9.53 -40.39 -16.82
CA GLN A 282 -10.27 -39.61 -17.81
C GLN A 282 -11.16 -38.52 -17.19
N ASP A 283 -11.78 -38.81 -16.05
CA ASP A 283 -12.63 -37.88 -15.28
C ASP A 283 -11.80 -36.91 -14.42
N LYS A 284 -10.47 -36.93 -14.51
CA LYS A 284 -9.54 -36.03 -13.80
C LYS A 284 -9.52 -36.16 -12.28
N ILE A 285 -10.23 -37.11 -11.68
CA ILE A 285 -10.17 -37.36 -10.24
C ILE A 285 -9.18 -38.49 -9.96
N PRO A 286 -8.14 -38.26 -9.13
CA PRO A 286 -7.10 -39.26 -8.91
C PRO A 286 -7.63 -40.48 -8.18
N CYS A 287 -7.00 -41.64 -8.43
CA CYS A 287 -7.02 -42.75 -7.48
C CYS A 287 -6.33 -42.33 -6.18
N TRP A 288 -6.65 -42.95 -5.04
CA TRP A 288 -6.02 -42.64 -3.74
C TRP A 288 -4.48 -42.76 -3.74
N ASP A 289 -3.91 -43.51 -4.70
CA ASP A 289 -2.49 -43.53 -5.03
C ASP A 289 -2.30 -43.44 -6.56
N LEU A 290 -1.46 -42.52 -7.03
CA LEU A 290 -1.27 -42.21 -8.45
C LEU A 290 -0.53 -43.31 -9.23
N THR A 291 0.05 -44.30 -8.53
CA THR A 291 0.72 -45.44 -9.17
C THR A 291 -0.22 -46.61 -9.49
N LEU A 292 -1.44 -46.58 -8.95
CA LEU A 292 -2.41 -47.65 -9.16
C LEU A 292 -3.17 -47.46 -10.48
N ALA A 293 -3.33 -48.56 -11.21
CA ALA A 293 -4.20 -48.57 -12.38
C ALA A 293 -5.67 -48.40 -11.97
N GLU A 294 -6.40 -47.58 -12.72
CA GLU A 294 -7.79 -47.17 -12.47
C GLU A 294 -8.74 -48.32 -12.11
N LYS A 295 -8.65 -49.46 -12.79
CA LYS A 295 -9.52 -50.64 -12.54
C LYS A 295 -9.34 -51.30 -11.16
N TYR A 296 -8.36 -50.89 -10.36
CA TYR A 296 -7.99 -51.53 -9.11
C TYR A 296 -7.97 -50.59 -7.89
N ALA A 297 -8.39 -49.33 -8.03
CA ALA A 297 -8.24 -48.33 -6.97
C ALA A 297 -9.47 -47.44 -6.79
N GLU A 298 -9.81 -47.22 -5.52
CA GLU A 298 -10.80 -46.22 -5.12
C GLU A 298 -10.37 -44.82 -5.54
N ARG A 299 -11.35 -43.99 -5.92
CA ARG A 299 -11.14 -42.55 -6.17
C ARG A 299 -10.89 -41.83 -4.87
N ASP A 300 -10.05 -40.78 -4.93
CA ASP A 300 -9.89 -39.84 -3.83
C ASP A 300 -10.19 -38.42 -4.28
N ALA A 301 -11.48 -38.07 -4.22
CA ALA A 301 -11.96 -36.74 -4.59
C ALA A 301 -11.30 -35.62 -3.76
N SER A 302 -10.89 -35.91 -2.52
CA SER A 302 -10.22 -34.92 -1.66
C SER A 302 -8.85 -34.52 -2.21
N ALA A 303 -8.07 -35.48 -2.72
CA ALA A 303 -6.79 -35.20 -3.37
C ALA A 303 -6.99 -34.36 -4.64
N GLY A 304 -8.08 -34.61 -5.38
CA GLY A 304 -8.50 -33.78 -6.51
C GLY A 304 -8.81 -32.34 -6.08
N ALA A 305 -9.62 -32.14 -5.03
CA ALA A 305 -10.00 -30.83 -4.54
C ALA A 305 -8.79 -30.00 -4.07
N ILE A 306 -7.89 -30.62 -3.30
CA ILE A 306 -6.63 -30.01 -2.84
C ILE A 306 -5.76 -29.59 -4.03
N ALA A 307 -5.59 -30.49 -5.01
CA ALA A 307 -4.79 -30.20 -6.19
C ALA A 307 -5.42 -29.05 -7.00
N ALA A 308 -6.74 -29.02 -7.17
CA ALA A 308 -7.43 -27.94 -7.88
C ALA A 308 -7.19 -26.57 -7.21
N ALA A 309 -7.34 -26.48 -5.89
CA ALA A 309 -7.06 -25.25 -5.14
C ALA A 309 -5.60 -24.78 -5.33
N GLY A 310 -4.64 -25.70 -5.20
CA GLY A 310 -3.21 -25.41 -5.41
C GLY A 310 -2.88 -25.03 -6.87
N LEU A 311 -3.52 -25.66 -7.86
CA LEU A 311 -3.31 -25.40 -9.28
C LEU A 311 -3.85 -24.04 -9.72
N PHE A 312 -4.99 -23.59 -9.18
CA PHE A 312 -5.45 -22.22 -9.39
C PHE A 312 -4.38 -21.22 -8.92
N GLN A 313 -3.91 -21.37 -7.68
CA GLN A 313 -2.87 -20.49 -7.14
C GLN A 313 -1.55 -20.56 -7.93
N LEU A 314 -1.15 -21.75 -8.39
CA LEU A 314 0.04 -21.93 -9.21
C LEU A 314 -0.10 -21.25 -10.57
N GLY A 315 -1.31 -21.30 -11.14
CA GLY A 315 -1.68 -20.57 -12.33
C GLY A 315 -1.53 -19.07 -12.16
N ASP A 316 -2.06 -18.54 -11.06
CA ASP A 316 -2.01 -17.11 -10.73
C ASP A 316 -0.57 -16.61 -10.54
N LEU A 317 0.29 -17.42 -9.93
CA LEU A 317 1.69 -17.09 -9.64
C LEU A 317 2.69 -17.41 -10.77
N SER A 318 2.21 -17.96 -11.89
CA SER A 318 3.08 -18.32 -13.02
C SER A 318 3.62 -17.08 -13.75
N GLN A 319 4.93 -17.07 -14.02
CA GLN A 319 5.63 -15.92 -14.63
C GLN A 319 5.29 -15.67 -16.11
N THR A 320 4.66 -16.64 -16.79
CA THR A 320 4.26 -16.49 -18.19
C THR A 320 2.79 -16.87 -18.36
N LYS A 321 2.11 -16.16 -19.27
CA LYS A 321 0.69 -16.41 -19.59
C LYS A 321 0.43 -17.87 -19.97
N CYS A 322 1.28 -18.44 -20.84
CA CYS A 322 1.12 -19.82 -21.30
C CYS A 322 1.24 -20.86 -20.16
N ALA A 323 2.15 -20.65 -19.20
CA ALA A 323 2.27 -21.54 -18.05
C ALA A 323 1.09 -21.39 -17.09
N GLY A 324 0.63 -20.15 -16.85
CA GLY A 324 -0.53 -19.87 -16.01
C GLY A 324 -1.81 -20.53 -16.53
N GLU A 325 -2.12 -20.33 -17.82
CA GLU A 325 -3.30 -20.89 -18.48
C GLU A 325 -3.33 -22.43 -18.44
N LYS A 326 -2.17 -23.08 -18.52
CA LYS A 326 -2.06 -24.55 -18.43
C LYS A 326 -2.58 -25.07 -17.08
N TYR A 327 -2.13 -24.49 -15.96
CA TYR A 327 -2.51 -24.97 -14.63
C TYR A 327 -3.93 -24.54 -14.25
N GLN A 328 -4.36 -23.33 -14.62
CA GLN A 328 -5.74 -22.89 -14.43
C GLN A 328 -6.73 -23.77 -15.18
N LYS A 329 -6.41 -24.18 -16.42
CA LYS A 329 -7.24 -25.11 -17.18
C LYS A 329 -7.39 -26.46 -16.48
N LEU A 330 -6.30 -27.03 -15.98
CA LEU A 330 -6.35 -28.30 -15.24
C LEU A 330 -7.17 -28.18 -13.95
N ALA A 331 -7.00 -27.08 -13.21
CA ALA A 331 -7.80 -26.78 -12.02
C ALA A 331 -9.30 -26.71 -12.32
N LEU A 332 -9.67 -26.07 -13.45
CA LEU A 332 -11.05 -25.96 -13.91
C LEU A 332 -11.64 -27.33 -14.28
N GLU A 333 -10.88 -28.17 -14.98
CA GLU A 333 -11.32 -29.52 -15.36
C GLU A 333 -11.56 -30.40 -14.12
N ILE A 334 -10.67 -30.34 -13.12
CA ILE A 334 -10.83 -31.08 -11.86
C ILE A 334 -12.04 -30.56 -11.08
N THR A 335 -12.14 -29.24 -10.87
CA THR A 335 -13.27 -28.62 -10.13
C THR A 335 -14.61 -28.95 -10.78
N THR A 336 -14.68 -28.90 -12.11
CA THR A 336 -15.88 -29.27 -12.88
C THR A 336 -16.27 -30.73 -12.64
N SER A 337 -15.30 -31.64 -12.66
CA SER A 337 -15.54 -33.06 -12.40
C SER A 337 -16.05 -33.29 -10.97
N LEU A 338 -15.43 -32.64 -9.97
CA LEU A 338 -15.86 -32.73 -8.58
C LEU A 338 -17.31 -32.29 -8.39
N ILE A 339 -17.72 -31.16 -8.98
CA ILE A 339 -19.08 -30.65 -8.82
C ILE A 339 -20.10 -31.54 -9.55
N THR A 340 -19.78 -32.00 -10.76
CA THR A 340 -20.73 -32.74 -11.59
C THR A 340 -20.86 -34.21 -11.20
N GLY A 341 -19.81 -34.82 -10.65
CA GLY A 341 -19.78 -36.26 -10.36
C GLY A 341 -19.61 -36.64 -8.89
N TYR A 342 -19.16 -35.73 -8.02
CA TYR A 342 -18.72 -36.05 -6.66
C TYR A 342 -19.37 -35.18 -5.57
N LEU A 343 -20.32 -34.32 -5.92
CA LEU A 343 -21.03 -33.50 -4.94
C LEU A 343 -22.13 -34.31 -4.23
N PHE A 344 -22.49 -33.94 -3.01
CA PHE A 344 -23.56 -34.58 -2.22
C PHE A 344 -24.89 -34.76 -2.99
N SER A 345 -25.17 -33.89 -3.96
CA SER A 345 -26.34 -33.99 -4.85
C SER A 345 -26.35 -35.22 -5.76
N GLN A 346 -25.20 -35.89 -5.90
CA GLN A 346 -25.03 -37.15 -6.64
C GLN A 346 -25.12 -38.39 -5.73
N SER A 347 -25.32 -38.21 -4.41
CA SER A 347 -25.38 -39.34 -3.48
C SER A 347 -26.64 -40.18 -3.70
N GLU A 348 -26.48 -41.50 -3.81
CA GLU A 348 -27.60 -42.46 -3.81
C GLU A 348 -28.00 -42.88 -2.38
N ARG A 349 -27.34 -42.34 -1.35
CA ARG A 349 -27.60 -42.69 0.05
C ARG A 349 -28.89 -42.04 0.55
N PRO A 350 -29.65 -42.71 1.44
CA PRO A 350 -30.84 -42.12 2.05
C PRO A 350 -30.55 -40.86 2.89
N LYS A 351 -29.32 -40.72 3.38
CA LYS A 351 -28.86 -39.60 4.19
C LYS A 351 -27.40 -39.29 3.82
N GLU A 352 -27.12 -38.02 3.60
CA GLU A 352 -25.78 -37.53 3.26
C GLU A 352 -25.56 -36.18 3.96
N GLU A 353 -24.64 -36.14 4.91
CA GLU A 353 -24.30 -34.94 5.69
C GLU A 353 -23.00 -34.26 5.21
N GLY A 354 -22.21 -34.94 4.37
CA GLY A 354 -21.00 -34.38 3.76
C GLY A 354 -21.28 -33.50 2.54
N ILE A 355 -20.25 -32.82 2.01
CA ILE A 355 -20.37 -32.00 0.78
C ILE A 355 -19.70 -32.71 -0.40
N LEU A 356 -18.44 -33.15 -0.23
CA LEU A 356 -17.69 -33.88 -1.25
C LEU A 356 -17.68 -35.39 -0.96
N LEU A 357 -18.18 -36.17 -1.91
CA LEU A 357 -18.28 -37.63 -1.87
C LEU A 357 -17.02 -38.32 -2.39
N HIS A 358 -16.94 -39.64 -2.20
CA HIS A 358 -15.86 -40.50 -2.71
C HIS A 358 -14.44 -40.01 -2.34
N THR A 359 -14.28 -39.55 -1.11
CA THR A 359 -12.99 -39.18 -0.54
C THR A 359 -12.36 -40.38 0.18
N VAL A 360 -11.04 -40.33 0.43
CA VAL A 360 -10.31 -41.40 1.13
C VAL A 360 -9.45 -40.84 2.27
N TYR A 361 -9.90 -40.93 3.52
CA TYR A 361 -9.07 -40.48 4.66
C TYR A 361 -7.87 -41.41 4.90
N HIS A 362 -8.07 -42.72 5.06
CA HIS A 362 -6.96 -43.67 5.23
C HIS A 362 -7.33 -45.07 4.72
N HIS A 363 -6.86 -45.40 3.52
CA HIS A 363 -7.24 -46.64 2.85
C HIS A 363 -6.88 -47.91 3.66
N HIS A 364 -5.62 -48.07 4.10
CA HIS A 364 -5.20 -49.27 4.85
C HIS A 364 -5.96 -49.50 6.16
N LYS A 365 -6.46 -48.43 6.81
CA LYS A 365 -7.26 -48.52 8.04
C LYS A 365 -8.76 -48.57 7.78
N GLN A 366 -9.17 -48.45 6.52
CA GLN A 366 -10.58 -48.33 6.10
C GLN A 366 -11.30 -47.16 6.78
N TRP A 367 -10.59 -46.05 7.01
CA TRP A 367 -11.17 -44.84 7.58
C TRP A 367 -11.57 -43.88 6.47
N GLY A 368 -12.82 -43.44 6.47
CA GLY A 368 -13.37 -42.50 5.51
C GLY A 368 -13.07 -42.89 4.06
N VAL A 369 -13.14 -44.18 3.71
CA VAL A 369 -12.97 -44.67 2.32
C VAL A 369 -14.33 -44.63 1.66
N ASN A 370 -14.43 -43.95 0.52
CA ASN A 370 -15.70 -43.74 -0.17
C ASN A 370 -16.72 -42.99 0.72
N GLU A 371 -16.25 -41.99 1.45
CA GLU A 371 -17.02 -41.17 2.39
C GLU A 371 -16.74 -39.69 2.13
N SER A 372 -17.25 -38.80 3.00
CA SER A 372 -16.86 -37.39 3.08
C SER A 372 -15.95 -37.15 4.29
N TYR A 373 -14.98 -36.24 4.17
CA TYR A 373 -14.18 -35.80 5.30
C TYR A 373 -13.68 -34.34 5.12
N PRO A 374 -13.33 -33.60 6.20
CA PRO A 374 -13.32 -32.14 6.18
C PRO A 374 -12.38 -31.46 5.16
N PRO A 375 -11.12 -31.90 4.93
CA PRO A 375 -10.31 -31.40 3.82
C PRO A 375 -10.95 -31.51 2.44
N GLY A 376 -11.70 -32.58 2.16
CA GLY A 376 -12.41 -32.69 0.89
C GLY A 376 -13.40 -31.54 0.70
N ASP A 377 -14.23 -31.31 1.71
CA ASP A 377 -15.22 -30.22 1.71
C ASP A 377 -14.54 -28.84 1.62
N TYR A 378 -13.54 -28.57 2.45
CA TYR A 378 -12.85 -27.28 2.50
C TYR A 378 -12.15 -26.92 1.20
N TYR A 379 -11.32 -27.82 0.67
CA TYR A 379 -10.58 -27.51 -0.56
C TYR A 379 -11.49 -27.54 -1.80
N LEU A 380 -12.64 -28.24 -1.76
CA LEU A 380 -13.66 -28.08 -2.79
C LEU A 380 -14.24 -26.65 -2.74
N ILE A 381 -14.63 -26.16 -1.57
CA ILE A 381 -15.17 -24.81 -1.42
C ILE A 381 -14.12 -23.76 -1.80
N GLU A 382 -12.84 -23.97 -1.46
CA GLU A 382 -11.77 -23.10 -1.91
C GLU A 382 -11.62 -23.12 -3.44
N ALA A 383 -11.62 -24.30 -4.07
CA ALA A 383 -11.52 -24.41 -5.53
C ALA A 383 -12.75 -23.78 -6.23
N VAL A 384 -13.96 -23.98 -5.68
CA VAL A 384 -15.20 -23.31 -6.11
C VAL A 384 -15.07 -21.80 -5.97
N LYS A 385 -14.54 -21.31 -4.84
CA LYS A 385 -14.31 -19.89 -4.63
C LYS A 385 -13.29 -19.34 -5.63
N ARG A 386 -12.18 -20.02 -5.86
CA ARG A 386 -11.16 -19.58 -6.83
C ARG A 386 -11.68 -19.60 -8.26
N GLN A 387 -12.49 -20.59 -8.63
CA GLN A 387 -13.19 -20.60 -9.91
C GLN A 387 -14.23 -19.47 -9.98
N TRP A 388 -14.99 -19.26 -8.92
CA TRP A 388 -15.95 -18.17 -8.81
C TRP A 388 -15.23 -16.83 -8.95
N GLU A 389 -14.12 -16.61 -8.25
CA GLU A 389 -13.25 -15.45 -8.39
C GLU A 389 -12.73 -15.37 -9.82
N HIS A 390 -12.20 -16.43 -10.43
CA HIS A 390 -11.79 -16.39 -11.84
C HIS A 390 -12.93 -16.05 -12.80
N GLN A 391 -14.17 -16.43 -12.47
CA GLN A 391 -15.38 -16.10 -13.22
C GLN A 391 -15.92 -14.70 -12.88
N HIS A 392 -15.63 -14.12 -11.71
CA HIS A 392 -16.28 -12.90 -11.18
C HIS A 392 -15.32 -11.73 -10.94
N SER A 393 -14.02 -12.00 -10.77
CA SER A 393 -12.95 -11.02 -10.82
C SER A 393 -12.99 -10.44 -12.23
N GLN A 394 -13.27 -9.14 -12.31
CA GLN A 394 -13.37 -8.39 -13.55
C GLN A 394 -14.62 -8.66 -14.42
N ARG A 395 -15.72 -9.23 -13.90
CA ARG A 395 -16.99 -9.28 -14.66
C ARG A 395 -17.93 -8.12 -14.39
N ILE A 396 -18.33 -7.49 -15.50
CA ILE A 396 -19.54 -6.71 -15.64
C ILE A 396 -20.73 -7.65 -15.37
N HIS A 397 -21.60 -7.37 -14.40
CA HIS A 397 -22.82 -8.14 -14.20
C HIS A 397 -23.92 -7.63 -15.15
N PRO A 398 -24.25 -8.32 -16.25
CA PRO A 398 -25.24 -7.80 -17.21
C PRO A 398 -26.62 -7.63 -16.57
N GLU A 399 -26.96 -8.51 -15.63
CA GLU A 399 -28.23 -8.57 -14.90
C GLU A 399 -28.45 -7.40 -13.90
N LYS A 400 -27.37 -6.79 -13.37
CA LYS A 400 -27.49 -5.71 -12.37
C LYS A 400 -27.94 -4.41 -13.05
N SER A 401 -29.22 -4.05 -12.99
CA SER A 401 -29.82 -2.91 -13.71
C SER A 401 -29.18 -1.53 -13.48
N GLY A 402 -28.42 -1.35 -12.39
CA GLY A 402 -27.78 -0.09 -12.02
C GLY A 402 -26.31 0.06 -12.43
N ARG A 403 -25.70 1.16 -11.98
CA ARG A 403 -24.25 1.43 -12.09
C ARG A 403 -23.41 0.34 -11.43
N GLN A 404 -22.29 0.01 -12.06
CA GLN A 404 -21.22 -0.80 -11.49
C GLN A 404 -19.88 -0.08 -11.69
N VAL A 405 -19.01 -0.13 -10.68
CA VAL A 405 -17.67 0.43 -10.74
C VAL A 405 -16.72 -0.69 -10.34
N ILE A 406 -15.82 -1.05 -11.23
CA ILE A 406 -14.96 -2.24 -11.12
C ILE A 406 -13.51 -1.77 -11.17
N ASN A 407 -12.72 -2.05 -10.13
CA ASN A 407 -11.28 -1.79 -10.16
C ASN A 407 -10.63 -2.73 -11.20
N LEU A 408 -9.74 -2.19 -12.03
CA LEU A 408 -9.07 -2.92 -13.09
C LEU A 408 -7.58 -3.12 -12.82
N ASN A 409 -7.07 -2.86 -11.62
CA ASN A 409 -5.63 -2.77 -11.37
C ASN A 409 -4.86 -4.07 -11.55
N GLU A 410 -5.48 -5.21 -11.28
CA GLU A 410 -4.80 -6.51 -11.38
C GLU A 410 -4.56 -6.89 -12.85
N ASP A 411 -3.58 -7.76 -13.13
CA ASP A 411 -3.40 -8.46 -14.41
C ASP A 411 -3.21 -7.55 -15.65
N TRP A 412 -2.41 -6.51 -15.52
CA TRP A 412 -1.92 -5.75 -16.67
C TRP A 412 -0.64 -6.37 -17.23
N TYR A 413 -0.34 -6.00 -18.46
CA TYR A 413 0.94 -6.28 -19.09
C TYR A 413 1.62 -4.96 -19.43
N TYR A 414 2.90 -4.84 -19.11
CA TYR A 414 3.73 -3.67 -19.35
C TYR A 414 4.87 -3.98 -20.33
N LEU A 415 5.13 -3.05 -21.25
CA LEU A 415 6.23 -3.12 -22.21
C LEU A 415 7.05 -1.82 -22.16
N GLU A 416 8.27 -1.93 -21.63
CA GLU A 416 9.27 -0.86 -21.58
C GLU A 416 10.03 -0.70 -22.90
N GLU A 417 9.30 -0.41 -23.98
CA GLU A 417 9.89 -0.18 -25.31
C GLU A 417 9.18 0.97 -26.01
N ALA A 418 9.97 1.93 -26.50
CA ALA A 418 9.51 3.19 -27.07
C ALA A 418 8.99 3.02 -28.51
N ILE A 419 7.95 2.22 -28.66
CA ILE A 419 7.30 1.99 -29.94
C ILE A 419 6.29 3.10 -30.19
N LEU A 420 6.48 3.86 -31.28
CA LEU A 420 5.65 5.03 -31.59
C LEU A 420 4.23 4.68 -32.02
N TYR A 421 4.05 3.56 -32.74
CA TYR A 421 2.79 3.21 -33.37
C TYR A 421 2.35 1.77 -33.06
N ILE A 422 1.05 1.57 -32.81
CA ILE A 422 0.46 0.24 -32.56
C ILE A 422 0.86 -0.81 -33.60
N PRO A 423 0.84 -0.54 -34.92
CA PRO A 423 1.21 -1.55 -35.90
C PRO A 423 2.64 -2.06 -35.75
N GLN A 424 3.51 -1.38 -35.02
CA GLN A 424 4.90 -1.78 -34.78
C GLN A 424 5.07 -2.57 -33.47
N LEU A 425 4.04 -2.72 -32.63
CA LEU A 425 4.13 -3.47 -31.37
C LEU A 425 4.54 -4.94 -31.56
N HIS A 426 4.26 -5.53 -32.73
CA HIS A 426 4.72 -6.88 -33.07
C HIS A 426 6.23 -6.99 -33.32
N LEU A 427 6.93 -5.85 -33.46
CA LEU A 427 8.38 -5.76 -33.61
C LEU A 427 9.10 -5.60 -32.26
N ALA A 428 8.35 -5.56 -31.14
CA ALA A 428 8.92 -5.45 -29.81
C ALA A 428 9.98 -6.52 -29.57
N THR A 429 11.14 -6.09 -29.10
CA THR A 429 12.26 -6.98 -28.77
C THR A 429 12.24 -7.38 -27.31
N LYS A 430 11.61 -6.58 -26.45
CA LYS A 430 11.37 -6.90 -25.04
C LYS A 430 10.07 -7.67 -24.85
N ALA A 431 10.04 -8.53 -23.83
CA ALA A 431 8.84 -9.24 -23.43
C ALA A 431 7.91 -8.34 -22.62
N TRP A 432 6.60 -8.55 -22.78
CA TRP A 432 5.60 -7.95 -21.91
C TRP A 432 5.69 -8.56 -20.50
N GLN A 433 5.75 -7.72 -19.48
CA GLN A 433 5.82 -8.09 -18.08
C GLN A 433 4.42 -8.03 -17.47
N ARG A 434 3.97 -9.07 -16.76
CA ARG A 434 2.73 -8.99 -15.99
C ARG A 434 2.97 -8.12 -14.76
N ILE A 435 2.11 -7.14 -14.54
CA ILE A 435 2.15 -6.18 -13.44
C ILE A 435 0.75 -5.92 -12.93
N ASP A 436 0.65 -5.43 -11.70
CA ASP A 436 -0.56 -4.82 -11.17
C ASP A 436 -0.36 -3.30 -11.10
N LEU A 437 -1.47 -2.56 -11.19
CA LEU A 437 -1.50 -1.12 -11.03
C LEU A 437 -1.76 -0.75 -9.55
N PRO A 438 -1.39 0.46 -9.12
CA PRO A 438 -0.64 1.46 -9.87
C PRO A 438 0.80 1.02 -10.18
N HIS A 439 1.35 1.50 -11.29
CA HIS A 439 2.70 1.16 -11.74
C HIS A 439 3.45 2.37 -12.32
N THR A 440 4.73 2.48 -11.95
CA THR A 440 5.67 3.46 -12.48
C THR A 440 6.97 2.77 -12.89
N TRP A 441 7.51 3.13 -14.06
CA TRP A 441 8.83 2.62 -14.46
C TRP A 441 9.98 3.35 -13.77
N ASN A 442 9.69 4.47 -13.10
CA ASN A 442 10.71 5.24 -12.37
C ASN A 442 10.82 4.85 -10.90
N ASN A 443 10.44 3.63 -10.53
CA ASN A 443 10.43 3.18 -9.14
C ASN A 443 11.84 3.29 -8.48
N PHE A 444 12.87 2.87 -9.22
CA PHE A 444 14.24 2.83 -8.72
C PHE A 444 15.19 3.80 -9.43
N ASP A 445 14.98 4.12 -10.71
CA ASP A 445 15.90 5.01 -11.46
C ASP A 445 15.81 6.49 -11.02
N ALA A 446 14.76 6.87 -10.29
CA ALA A 446 14.62 8.19 -9.69
C ALA A 446 15.69 8.46 -8.61
N THR A 447 16.29 7.42 -8.06
CA THR A 447 17.25 7.47 -6.95
C THR A 447 18.45 6.55 -7.15
N ASP A 448 18.70 6.12 -8.39
CA ASP A 448 19.92 5.38 -8.71
C ASP A 448 21.11 6.34 -8.89
N ASN A 449 22.29 5.79 -9.16
CA ASN A 449 23.50 6.60 -9.35
C ASN A 449 23.67 7.09 -10.80
N SER A 450 22.73 6.77 -11.69
CA SER A 450 22.77 7.18 -13.09
C SER A 450 22.27 8.62 -13.21
N PRO A 451 23.00 9.52 -13.90
CA PRO A 451 22.50 10.87 -14.10
C PRO A 451 21.15 10.94 -14.82
N GLY A 452 20.14 11.45 -14.12
CA GLY A 452 18.78 11.61 -14.64
C GLY A 452 17.89 10.43 -14.27
N TYR A 453 16.80 10.24 -15.01
CA TYR A 453 15.88 9.12 -14.88
C TYR A 453 15.26 8.85 -16.25
N ARG A 454 14.68 7.67 -16.47
CA ARG A 454 14.10 7.29 -17.75
C ARG A 454 12.89 8.18 -18.07
N ARG A 455 12.97 8.84 -19.21
CA ARG A 455 11.92 9.70 -19.76
C ARG A 455 11.62 9.33 -21.20
N ASP A 456 10.62 8.50 -21.39
CA ASP A 456 10.34 7.88 -22.68
C ASP A 456 8.93 7.27 -22.70
N ILE A 457 8.60 6.61 -23.79
CA ILE A 457 7.32 5.97 -24.05
C ILE A 457 7.34 4.53 -23.51
N SER A 458 6.22 4.10 -22.96
CA SER A 458 5.95 2.68 -22.70
C SER A 458 4.50 2.32 -23.03
N TRP A 459 4.21 1.02 -23.06
CA TRP A 459 2.87 0.50 -23.34
C TRP A 459 2.34 -0.36 -22.20
N TYR A 460 1.04 -0.24 -21.95
CA TYR A 460 0.28 -1.11 -21.07
C TYR A 460 -0.81 -1.83 -21.87
N ARG A 461 -1.12 -3.06 -21.48
CA ARG A 461 -2.17 -3.88 -22.08
C ARG A 461 -3.02 -4.54 -21.02
N LYS A 462 -4.33 -4.50 -21.22
CA LYS A 462 -5.33 -5.26 -20.45
C LYS A 462 -6.23 -6.01 -21.42
N ASP A 463 -6.42 -7.30 -21.19
CA ASP A 463 -7.47 -8.06 -21.87
C ASP A 463 -8.68 -8.16 -20.92
N LEU A 464 -9.87 -7.74 -21.38
CA LEU A 464 -11.11 -7.75 -20.62
C LEU A 464 -12.19 -8.56 -21.35
N ASN A 465 -12.79 -9.52 -20.66
CA ASN A 465 -13.97 -10.20 -21.19
C ASN A 465 -15.22 -9.37 -20.90
N ILE A 466 -15.88 -8.89 -21.96
CA ILE A 466 -17.10 -8.10 -21.82
C ILE A 466 -18.28 -8.98 -22.23
N PRO A 467 -19.21 -9.31 -21.32
CA PRO A 467 -20.35 -10.15 -21.64
C PRO A 467 -21.27 -9.48 -22.66
N GLU A 468 -22.28 -10.20 -23.10
CA GLU A 468 -23.35 -9.61 -23.88
C GLU A 468 -24.05 -8.55 -23.03
N LEU A 469 -24.07 -7.29 -23.51
CA LEU A 469 -24.64 -6.17 -22.78
C LEU A 469 -26.09 -5.98 -23.21
N THR A 470 -27.01 -5.95 -22.25
CA THR A 470 -28.41 -5.55 -22.49
C THR A 470 -28.57 -4.02 -22.36
N ASP A 471 -29.69 -3.49 -22.86
CA ASP A 471 -30.20 -2.15 -22.52
C ASP A 471 -29.30 -0.94 -22.82
N ASN A 472 -28.45 -1.01 -23.86
CA ASN A 472 -27.59 0.10 -24.32
C ASN A 472 -26.68 0.70 -23.23
N ARG A 473 -26.13 -0.15 -22.36
CA ARG A 473 -25.19 0.31 -21.32
C ARG A 473 -23.96 1.01 -21.88
N ARG A 474 -23.41 1.93 -21.08
CA ARG A 474 -22.16 2.62 -21.33
C ARG A 474 -21.03 1.98 -20.55
N LEU A 475 -19.88 1.87 -21.18
CA LEU A 475 -18.64 1.42 -20.59
C LEU A 475 -17.66 2.58 -20.60
N ILE A 476 -17.33 3.09 -19.42
CA ILE A 476 -16.42 4.21 -19.24
C ILE A 476 -15.18 3.71 -18.51
N LEU A 477 -14.00 3.87 -19.10
CA LEU A 477 -12.74 3.73 -18.37
C LEU A 477 -12.47 5.03 -17.63
N TYR A 478 -12.19 4.95 -16.34
CA TYR A 478 -11.75 6.07 -15.52
C TYR A 478 -10.34 5.78 -15.02
N PHE A 479 -9.39 6.62 -15.42
CA PHE A 479 -8.03 6.59 -14.92
C PHE A 479 -7.92 7.70 -13.88
N GLU A 480 -7.40 7.40 -12.68
CA GLU A 480 -7.21 8.41 -11.64
C GLU A 480 -5.94 9.25 -11.86
N GLY A 481 -4.96 8.72 -12.61
CA GLY A 481 -3.72 9.41 -12.94
C GLY A 481 -2.84 8.60 -13.88
N VAL A 482 -2.35 9.24 -14.95
CA VAL A 482 -1.42 8.63 -15.92
C VAL A 482 -0.35 9.64 -16.28
N ASN A 483 0.87 9.45 -15.77
CA ASN A 483 1.94 10.42 -15.93
C ASN A 483 2.70 10.23 -17.26
N ILE A 484 2.81 11.21 -18.16
CA ILE A 484 2.10 12.51 -18.19
C ILE A 484 1.12 12.60 -19.36
N LEU A 485 1.49 12.04 -20.51
CA LEU A 485 0.66 12.00 -21.70
C LEU A 485 0.18 10.57 -21.91
N SER A 486 -1.11 10.40 -22.20
CA SER A 486 -1.73 9.09 -22.38
C SER A 486 -2.58 9.03 -23.64
N GLU A 487 -2.52 7.88 -24.33
CA GLU A 487 -3.39 7.53 -25.44
C GLU A 487 -3.94 6.12 -25.23
N VAL A 488 -5.26 5.98 -25.25
CA VAL A 488 -5.96 4.73 -24.98
C VAL A 488 -6.58 4.21 -26.26
N TYR A 489 -6.39 2.91 -26.50
CA TYR A 489 -6.90 2.20 -27.66
C TYR A 489 -7.65 0.96 -27.21
N VAL A 490 -8.76 0.67 -27.88
CA VAL A 490 -9.57 -0.52 -27.63
C VAL A 490 -9.71 -1.29 -28.94
N ASN A 491 -9.30 -2.55 -28.93
CA ASN A 491 -9.28 -3.42 -30.12
C ASN A 491 -8.53 -2.78 -31.30
N GLY A 492 -7.43 -2.07 -31.02
CA GLY A 492 -6.59 -1.39 -32.01
C GLY A 492 -7.12 -0.04 -32.52
N LYS A 493 -8.27 0.44 -32.02
CA LYS A 493 -8.84 1.76 -32.38
C LYS A 493 -8.60 2.77 -31.28
N TYR A 494 -8.21 4.00 -31.64
CA TYR A 494 -8.04 5.09 -30.68
C TYR A 494 -9.38 5.46 -30.05
N ALA A 495 -9.44 5.43 -28.72
CA ALA A 495 -10.64 5.70 -27.94
C ALA A 495 -10.61 7.06 -27.23
N GLY A 496 -9.42 7.56 -26.88
CA GLY A 496 -9.22 8.84 -26.20
C GLY A 496 -7.85 8.94 -25.55
N GLY A 497 -7.63 9.95 -24.70
CA GLY A 497 -6.38 10.17 -23.99
C GLY A 497 -6.43 11.44 -23.14
N HIS A 498 -5.34 11.73 -22.45
CA HIS A 498 -5.21 12.91 -21.59
C HIS A 498 -3.78 13.44 -21.54
N THR A 499 -3.66 14.75 -21.33
CA THR A 499 -2.39 15.46 -21.13
C THR A 499 -2.37 16.08 -19.74
N GLY A 500 -1.54 15.57 -18.84
CA GLY A 500 -1.41 16.01 -17.45
C GLY A 500 -1.52 14.83 -16.49
N GLY A 501 -0.47 14.56 -15.71
CA GLY A 501 -0.36 13.29 -14.99
C GLY A 501 -1.27 13.12 -13.78
N TYR A 502 -1.75 14.21 -13.21
CA TYR A 502 -2.13 14.27 -11.80
C TYR A 502 -3.63 14.36 -11.54
N LEU A 503 -4.45 14.36 -12.60
CA LEU A 503 -5.90 14.43 -12.50
C LEU A 503 -6.52 13.26 -13.23
N GLY A 504 -7.66 12.80 -12.73
CA GLY A 504 -8.36 11.69 -13.35
C GLY A 504 -9.03 12.10 -14.67
N PHE A 505 -9.25 11.13 -15.56
CA PHE A 505 -9.99 11.35 -16.80
C PHE A 505 -10.79 10.11 -17.20
N GLU A 506 -11.88 10.36 -17.94
CA GLU A 506 -12.81 9.34 -18.37
C GLU A 506 -12.80 9.17 -19.90
N ILE A 507 -12.90 7.92 -20.37
CA ILE A 507 -13.03 7.58 -21.79
C ILE A 507 -14.20 6.63 -21.97
N ASP A 508 -15.16 7.02 -22.81
CA ASP A 508 -16.24 6.15 -23.23
C ASP A 508 -15.74 5.13 -24.26
N ILE A 509 -15.57 3.88 -23.84
CA ILE A 509 -15.08 2.79 -24.68
C ILE A 509 -16.19 2.02 -25.38
N THR A 510 -17.46 2.33 -25.09
CA THR A 510 -18.64 1.63 -25.63
C THR A 510 -18.58 1.42 -27.15
N PRO A 511 -18.21 2.43 -27.98
CA PRO A 511 -18.20 2.27 -29.44
C PRO A 511 -17.12 1.32 -29.99
N TYR A 512 -16.11 0.98 -29.18
CA TYR A 512 -14.93 0.23 -29.60
C TYR A 512 -14.93 -1.22 -29.09
N VAL A 513 -15.83 -1.53 -28.17
CA VAL A 513 -15.98 -2.83 -27.54
C VAL A 513 -16.73 -3.81 -28.44
N ARG A 514 -16.29 -5.06 -28.40
CA ARG A 514 -16.97 -6.24 -28.93
C ARG A 514 -17.70 -6.91 -27.78
N SER A 515 -19.03 -6.77 -27.74
CA SER A 515 -19.87 -7.38 -26.70
C SER A 515 -19.92 -8.90 -26.86
N GLY A 516 -20.00 -9.63 -25.74
CA GLY A 516 -19.96 -11.09 -25.70
C GLY A 516 -18.59 -11.69 -26.05
N ALA A 517 -17.51 -10.90 -25.96
CA ALA A 517 -16.19 -11.29 -26.43
C ALA A 517 -15.05 -10.68 -25.59
N LEU A 518 -13.84 -11.23 -25.81
CA LEU A 518 -12.61 -10.66 -25.29
C LEU A 518 -12.26 -9.35 -26.01
N ASN A 519 -11.88 -8.34 -25.24
CA ASN A 519 -11.49 -7.02 -25.69
C ASN A 519 -10.08 -6.71 -25.21
N THR A 520 -9.25 -6.11 -26.06
CA THR A 520 -7.91 -5.68 -25.67
C THR A 520 -7.87 -4.17 -25.55
N ILE A 521 -7.47 -3.66 -24.38
CA ILE A 521 -7.14 -2.27 -24.12
C ILE A 521 -5.63 -2.13 -24.21
N LEU A 522 -5.17 -1.12 -24.93
CA LEU A 522 -3.78 -0.68 -24.96
C LEU A 522 -3.71 0.77 -24.47
N VAL A 523 -2.73 1.09 -23.64
CA VAL A 523 -2.45 2.45 -23.19
C VAL A 523 -1.01 2.79 -23.52
N ARG A 524 -0.79 3.79 -24.37
CA ARG A 524 0.52 4.40 -24.59
C ARG A 524 0.70 5.49 -23.54
N VAL A 525 1.81 5.45 -22.82
CA VAL A 525 2.14 6.43 -21.78
C VAL A 525 3.49 7.06 -22.09
N ASP A 526 3.60 8.37 -21.91
CA ASP A 526 4.76 9.16 -22.30
C ASP A 526 5.08 10.22 -21.24
N ASN A 527 6.28 10.15 -20.64
CA ASN A 527 6.81 11.18 -19.75
C ASN A 527 8.05 11.89 -20.34
N SER A 528 8.26 11.81 -21.66
CA SER A 528 9.38 12.46 -22.36
C SER A 528 9.48 13.97 -22.05
N TYR A 529 10.66 14.54 -22.27
CA TYR A 529 10.87 15.99 -22.16
C TYR A 529 9.85 16.73 -23.06
N ASN A 530 9.00 17.57 -22.47
CA ASN A 530 8.09 18.44 -23.20
C ASN A 530 7.90 19.76 -22.42
N PRO A 531 8.39 20.91 -22.93
CA PRO A 531 8.26 22.19 -22.25
C PRO A 531 6.87 22.82 -22.45
N HIS A 532 6.04 22.29 -23.36
CA HIS A 532 4.70 22.82 -23.66
C HIS A 532 3.61 22.27 -22.74
N ILE A 533 3.98 21.51 -21.69
CA ILE A 533 3.08 21.00 -20.68
C ILE A 533 3.65 21.29 -19.29
N ILE A 534 2.75 21.44 -18.31
CA ILE A 534 3.12 21.59 -16.90
C ILE A 534 3.19 20.22 -16.22
N PRO A 535 4.09 20.00 -15.23
CA PRO A 535 5.03 20.97 -14.65
C PRO A 535 6.31 21.17 -15.48
N SER A 536 7.07 22.22 -15.15
CA SER A 536 8.40 22.41 -15.70
C SER A 536 9.34 21.29 -15.28
N GLN A 537 10.29 20.98 -16.13
CA GLN A 537 11.31 19.97 -15.85
C GLN A 537 12.42 20.49 -14.93
N LYS A 538 12.37 21.79 -14.62
CA LYS A 538 13.24 22.45 -13.67
C LYS A 538 12.63 22.47 -12.26
N SER A 539 11.47 21.86 -12.06
CA SER A 539 10.89 21.65 -10.73
C SER A 539 11.76 20.71 -9.90
N ASP A 540 11.80 20.94 -8.58
CA ASP A 540 12.63 20.16 -7.64
C ASP A 540 11.97 18.84 -7.24
N PHE A 541 11.38 18.11 -8.20
CA PHE A 541 10.78 16.78 -7.99
C PHE A 541 10.81 15.97 -9.30
N VAL A 542 10.62 14.64 -9.20
CA VAL A 542 10.65 13.73 -10.36
C VAL A 542 9.33 13.79 -11.14
N ILE A 543 9.40 13.88 -12.47
CA ILE A 543 8.24 13.76 -13.37
C ILE A 543 8.12 12.30 -13.79
N TYR A 544 7.49 11.51 -12.94
CA TYR A 544 7.30 10.07 -13.12
C TYR A 544 6.60 9.71 -14.43
N GLY A 545 6.71 8.44 -14.84
CA GLY A 545 6.01 7.89 -15.98
C GLY A 545 5.31 6.57 -15.67
N GLY A 546 4.05 6.44 -16.09
CA GLY A 546 3.26 5.22 -15.92
C GLY A 546 1.78 5.47 -15.69
N ILE A 547 1.04 4.40 -15.44
CA ILE A 547 -0.34 4.47 -14.93
C ILE A 547 -0.22 4.44 -13.41
N THR A 548 -0.04 5.62 -12.81
CA THR A 548 0.49 5.75 -11.45
C THR A 548 -0.59 5.80 -10.37
N ARG A 549 -1.87 5.73 -10.75
CA ARG A 549 -3.03 5.60 -9.85
C ARG A 549 -4.03 4.60 -10.40
N ASP A 550 -5.12 4.37 -9.67
CA ASP A 550 -6.09 3.33 -10.00
C ASP A 550 -6.78 3.51 -11.35
N VAL A 551 -7.19 2.39 -11.95
CA VAL A 551 -8.02 2.36 -13.15
C VAL A 551 -9.32 1.64 -12.85
N TRP A 552 -10.44 2.23 -13.27
CA TRP A 552 -11.77 1.71 -13.02
C TRP A 552 -12.57 1.55 -14.32
N LEU A 553 -13.37 0.51 -14.40
CA LEU A 553 -14.43 0.36 -15.40
C LEU A 553 -15.78 0.71 -14.78
N LYS A 554 -16.41 1.77 -15.28
CA LYS A 554 -17.78 2.15 -14.93
C LYS A 554 -18.74 1.60 -15.97
N VAL A 555 -19.65 0.72 -15.53
CA VAL A 555 -20.75 0.20 -16.34
C VAL A 555 -22.00 0.97 -15.96
N LEU A 556 -22.48 1.81 -16.87
CA LEU A 556 -23.55 2.77 -16.60
C LEU A 556 -24.79 2.46 -17.45
N PRO A 557 -26.00 2.77 -16.97
CA PRO A 557 -27.19 2.79 -17.83
C PRO A 557 -27.08 3.86 -18.93
N ALA A 558 -27.97 3.80 -19.93
CA ALA A 558 -27.98 4.76 -21.04
C ALA A 558 -28.21 6.21 -20.59
N GLU A 559 -28.99 6.40 -19.53
CA GLU A 559 -29.10 7.68 -18.81
C GLU A 559 -28.57 7.55 -17.39
N TYR A 560 -27.61 8.38 -17.03
CA TYR A 560 -26.88 8.27 -15.77
C TYR A 560 -26.51 9.64 -15.19
N ILE A 561 -26.29 9.67 -13.88
CA ILE A 561 -25.82 10.84 -13.15
C ILE A 561 -24.30 10.89 -13.32
N ASP A 562 -23.81 11.89 -14.04
CA ASP A 562 -22.39 12.08 -14.32
C ASP A 562 -21.67 12.66 -13.11
N LYS A 563 -22.29 13.66 -12.47
CA LYS A 563 -21.69 14.37 -11.34
C LYS A 563 -22.75 14.96 -10.41
N ILE A 564 -22.43 14.98 -9.11
CA ILE A 564 -23.14 15.73 -8.08
C ILE A 564 -22.15 16.76 -7.52
N ILE A 565 -22.47 18.04 -7.65
CA ILE A 565 -21.73 19.13 -7.00
C ILE A 565 -22.58 19.60 -5.82
N VAL A 566 -22.02 19.57 -4.61
CA VAL A 566 -22.70 19.97 -3.38
C VAL A 566 -22.21 21.33 -2.93
N ASP A 567 -23.08 22.33 -3.00
CA ASP A 567 -22.82 23.69 -2.53
C ASP A 567 -23.53 23.95 -1.20
N THR A 568 -22.88 24.73 -0.34
CA THR A 568 -23.38 25.11 0.99
C THR A 568 -23.36 26.63 1.13
N PRO A 569 -24.28 27.35 0.45
CA PRO A 569 -24.19 28.80 0.26
C PRO A 569 -24.34 29.60 1.56
N VAL A 570 -24.99 29.03 2.58
CA VAL A 570 -25.12 29.62 3.91
C VAL A 570 -24.80 28.54 4.94
N VAL A 571 -23.79 28.79 5.79
CA VAL A 571 -23.43 27.92 6.93
C VAL A 571 -23.17 28.78 8.15
N THR A 572 -23.80 28.41 9.26
CA THR A 572 -23.58 28.96 10.61
C THR A 572 -23.76 27.83 11.64
N GLY A 573 -23.46 28.06 12.92
CA GLY A 573 -23.79 27.11 13.98
C GLY A 573 -25.29 26.86 14.19
N LEU A 574 -26.18 27.69 13.61
CA LEU A 574 -27.64 27.57 13.79
C LEU A 574 -28.36 27.06 12.54
N VAL A 575 -27.82 27.32 11.36
CA VAL A 575 -28.47 26.99 10.09
C VAL A 575 -27.47 26.67 9.00
N ALA A 576 -27.80 25.69 8.14
CA ALA A 576 -27.13 25.44 6.89
C ALA A 576 -28.11 25.28 5.71
N GLU A 577 -27.69 25.77 4.55
CA GLU A 577 -28.34 25.55 3.24
C GLU A 577 -27.54 24.54 2.41
N THR A 578 -28.21 23.80 1.55
CA THR A 578 -27.58 22.77 0.72
C THR A 578 -28.25 22.71 -0.63
N ASP A 579 -27.45 23.07 -1.64
CA ASP A 579 -27.85 23.10 -3.03
C ASP A 579 -27.03 22.08 -3.81
N LEU A 580 -27.69 21.35 -4.70
CA LEU A 580 -27.07 20.37 -5.57
C LEU A 580 -27.09 20.91 -7.00
N VAL A 581 -25.95 20.82 -7.68
CA VAL A 581 -25.87 20.92 -9.14
C VAL A 581 -25.60 19.53 -9.70
N LEU A 582 -26.57 18.99 -10.41
CA LEU A 582 -26.53 17.64 -10.98
C LEU A 582 -26.22 17.72 -12.47
N ARG A 583 -25.16 17.04 -12.91
CA ARG A 583 -24.94 16.77 -14.34
C ARG A 583 -25.45 15.39 -14.66
N VAL A 584 -26.38 15.31 -15.61
CA VAL A 584 -27.02 14.06 -16.03
C VAL A 584 -26.84 13.91 -17.53
N LYS A 585 -26.37 12.73 -17.95
CA LYS A 585 -26.14 12.39 -19.35
C LYS A 585 -27.23 11.45 -19.85
N ASN A 586 -27.70 11.70 -21.06
CA ASN A 586 -28.59 10.83 -21.82
C ASN A 586 -27.90 10.45 -23.14
N SER A 587 -27.49 9.19 -23.24
CA SER A 587 -26.79 8.66 -24.41
C SER A 587 -27.74 8.30 -25.57
N GLY A 588 -29.05 8.40 -25.36
CA GLY A 588 -30.06 8.15 -26.38
C GLY A 588 -30.21 9.31 -27.36
N SER A 589 -30.84 9.04 -28.51
CA SER A 589 -31.08 10.03 -29.57
C SER A 589 -32.32 10.91 -29.37
N LYS A 590 -33.09 10.69 -28.29
CA LYS A 590 -34.34 11.40 -28.00
C LYS A 590 -34.37 11.87 -26.56
N ALA A 591 -35.13 12.95 -26.33
CA ALA A 591 -35.40 13.41 -24.98
C ALA A 591 -36.26 12.40 -24.21
N VAL A 592 -35.93 12.15 -22.95
CA VAL A 592 -36.66 11.22 -22.09
C VAL A 592 -37.10 11.89 -20.80
N ARG A 593 -38.29 11.53 -20.30
CA ARG A 593 -38.76 11.98 -18.98
C ARG A 593 -38.27 11.00 -17.92
N ARG A 594 -37.69 11.54 -16.86
CA ARG A 594 -37.19 10.79 -15.70
C ARG A 594 -37.60 11.48 -14.42
N ARG A 595 -37.43 10.77 -13.31
CA ARG A 595 -37.62 11.31 -11.97
C ARG A 595 -36.31 11.24 -11.20
N ILE A 596 -35.95 12.32 -10.52
CA ILE A 596 -34.81 12.36 -9.61
C ILE A 596 -35.33 12.36 -8.18
N ILE A 597 -34.70 11.57 -7.32
CA ILE A 597 -34.87 11.61 -5.87
C ILE A 597 -33.50 11.91 -5.26
N ALA A 598 -33.37 13.05 -4.58
CA ALA A 598 -32.19 13.42 -3.82
C ALA A 598 -32.48 13.29 -2.32
N GLU A 599 -31.59 12.64 -1.58
CA GLU A 599 -31.73 12.40 -0.14
C GLU A 599 -30.45 12.79 0.57
N LEU A 600 -30.59 13.56 1.64
CA LEU A 600 -29.50 14.01 2.50
C LEU A 600 -29.51 13.17 3.77
N PHE A 601 -28.32 12.71 4.19
CA PHE A 601 -28.10 11.84 5.34
C PHE A 601 -27.12 12.47 6.33
N ASP A 602 -27.37 12.23 7.62
CA ASP A 602 -26.45 12.55 8.70
C ASP A 602 -25.28 11.54 8.78
N LEU A 603 -24.39 11.76 9.76
CA LEU A 603 -23.18 10.97 9.99
C LEU A 603 -23.46 9.52 10.41
N ASN A 604 -24.66 9.25 10.92
CA ASN A 604 -25.09 7.90 11.32
C ASN A 604 -25.84 7.18 10.18
N GLY A 605 -25.94 7.81 9.00
CA GLY A 605 -26.67 7.27 7.86
C GLY A 605 -28.19 7.45 7.95
N ASN A 606 -28.70 8.30 8.84
CA ASN A 606 -30.13 8.60 8.90
C ASN A 606 -30.50 9.67 7.87
N ARG A 607 -31.58 9.45 7.12
CA ARG A 607 -32.09 10.45 6.16
C ARG A 607 -32.71 11.64 6.88
N ILE A 608 -32.15 12.83 6.68
CA ILE A 608 -32.63 14.07 7.29
C ILE A 608 -33.49 14.92 6.35
N LYS A 609 -33.23 14.90 5.03
CA LYS A 609 -34.03 15.62 4.02
C LYS A 609 -34.21 14.78 2.76
N LYS A 610 -35.25 15.12 1.99
CA LYS A 610 -35.56 14.52 0.68
C LYS A 610 -36.10 15.61 -0.26
N SER A 611 -35.68 15.59 -1.51
CA SER A 611 -36.30 16.31 -2.62
C SER A 611 -36.58 15.35 -3.78
N GLU A 612 -37.61 15.65 -4.57
CA GLU A 612 -38.05 14.82 -5.68
C GLU A 612 -38.55 15.70 -6.83
N GLU A 613 -37.97 15.50 -8.01
CA GLU A 613 -38.28 16.30 -9.20
C GLU A 613 -38.52 15.43 -10.44
N LYS A 614 -39.40 15.91 -11.32
CA LYS A 614 -39.60 15.32 -12.65
C LYS A 614 -38.83 16.16 -13.65
N ILE A 615 -37.90 15.53 -14.37
CA ILE A 615 -37.01 16.20 -15.31
C ILE A 615 -37.18 15.64 -16.72
N THR A 616 -36.85 16.47 -17.71
CA THR A 616 -36.72 16.03 -19.11
C THR A 616 -35.24 16.08 -19.46
N LEU A 617 -34.68 14.92 -19.83
CA LEU A 617 -33.29 14.78 -20.23
C LEU A 617 -33.19 14.85 -21.76
N PRO A 618 -32.73 15.96 -22.36
CA PRO A 618 -32.42 15.99 -23.78
C PRO A 618 -31.25 15.05 -24.11
N PRO A 619 -31.04 14.66 -25.38
CA PRO A 619 -29.82 13.95 -25.79
C PRO A 619 -28.56 14.73 -25.37
N GLY A 620 -27.55 14.04 -24.85
CA GLY A 620 -26.31 14.63 -24.35
C GLY A 620 -26.34 14.96 -22.86
N GLU A 621 -25.54 15.94 -22.46
CA GLU A 621 -25.43 16.41 -21.07
C GLU A 621 -26.46 17.49 -20.76
N SER A 622 -27.02 17.46 -19.55
CA SER A 622 -27.90 18.51 -19.01
C SER A 622 -27.62 18.75 -17.53
N GLU A 623 -27.79 20.00 -17.09
CA GLU A 623 -27.63 20.42 -15.71
C GLU A 623 -28.99 20.64 -15.03
N HIS A 624 -29.14 20.17 -13.79
CA HIS A 624 -30.34 20.33 -12.97
C HIS A 624 -29.95 20.79 -11.57
N LYS A 625 -30.73 21.68 -10.96
CA LYS A 625 -30.47 22.22 -9.62
C LYS A 625 -31.52 21.74 -8.64
N ILE A 626 -31.11 21.31 -7.45
CA ILE A 626 -32.01 20.89 -6.37
C ILE A 626 -31.59 21.58 -5.09
N SER A 627 -32.51 22.27 -4.43
CA SER A 627 -32.28 22.85 -3.10
C SER A 627 -33.01 22.05 -2.03
N PHE A 628 -32.34 21.78 -0.91
CA PHE A 628 -32.99 21.18 0.27
C PHE A 628 -33.58 22.27 1.18
N PRO A 629 -34.64 21.96 1.95
CA PRO A 629 -35.05 22.81 3.05
C PRO A 629 -33.91 22.99 4.07
N LYS A 630 -33.74 24.21 4.60
CA LYS A 630 -32.67 24.54 5.56
C LYS A 630 -32.56 23.51 6.69
N LEU A 631 -31.33 23.20 7.06
CA LEU A 631 -30.98 22.37 8.20
C LEU A 631 -30.75 23.26 9.42
N THR A 632 -31.38 22.95 10.54
CA THR A 632 -31.18 23.67 11.81
C THR A 632 -30.14 22.95 12.66
N ASN A 633 -29.25 23.71 13.30
CA ASN A 633 -28.15 23.21 14.14
C ASN A 633 -27.31 22.13 13.42
N PRO A 634 -26.69 22.46 12.27
CA PRO A 634 -25.82 21.52 11.58
C PRO A 634 -24.61 21.16 12.44
N LEU A 635 -24.15 19.91 12.36
CA LEU A 635 -22.84 19.55 12.88
C LEU A 635 -21.80 20.09 11.90
N LEU A 636 -20.88 20.91 12.41
CA LEU A 636 -19.88 21.58 11.59
C LEU A 636 -18.65 20.68 11.41
N TRP A 637 -18.07 20.71 10.22
CA TRP A 637 -16.78 20.08 9.93
C TRP A 637 -15.65 20.98 10.44
N SER A 638 -14.68 20.39 11.13
CA SER A 638 -13.42 21.02 11.55
C SER A 638 -12.33 19.95 11.69
N PRO A 639 -11.05 20.35 11.83
CA PRO A 639 -9.97 19.40 12.10
C PRO A 639 -10.19 18.50 13.33
N ASP A 640 -10.83 19.00 14.38
CA ASP A 640 -11.09 18.24 15.62
C ASP A 640 -12.45 17.53 15.61
N SER A 641 -13.32 17.89 14.68
CA SER A 641 -14.66 17.32 14.52
C SER A 641 -14.98 17.19 13.03
N PRO A 642 -14.38 16.22 12.32
CA PRO A 642 -14.53 16.05 10.87
C PRO A 642 -15.91 15.46 10.50
N ASN A 643 -16.98 16.19 10.83
CA ASN A 643 -18.36 15.78 10.63
C ASN A 643 -18.74 15.79 9.14
N LEU A 644 -18.95 14.61 8.56
CA LEU A 644 -19.29 14.43 7.14
C LEU A 644 -20.73 13.98 6.95
N TYR A 645 -21.47 14.74 6.16
CA TYR A 645 -22.79 14.39 5.65
C TYR A 645 -22.65 13.65 4.32
N SER A 646 -23.73 12.99 3.88
CA SER A 646 -23.77 12.42 2.54
C SER A 646 -25.07 12.75 1.83
N VAL A 647 -24.99 12.94 0.52
CA VAL A 647 -26.14 13.06 -0.37
C VAL A 647 -26.17 11.87 -1.31
N THR A 648 -27.32 11.24 -1.45
CA THR A 648 -27.56 10.21 -2.48
C THR A 648 -28.60 10.72 -3.47
N VAL A 649 -28.27 10.66 -4.75
CA VAL A 649 -29.16 11.02 -5.84
C VAL A 649 -29.48 9.78 -6.66
N ARG A 650 -30.77 9.51 -6.84
CA ARG A 650 -31.30 8.39 -7.62
C ARG A 650 -32.03 8.90 -8.85
N LEU A 651 -31.70 8.35 -10.02
CA LEU A 651 -32.40 8.57 -11.27
C LEU A 651 -33.34 7.39 -11.53
N LEU A 652 -34.62 7.65 -11.76
CA LEU A 652 -35.65 6.62 -11.89
C LEU A 652 -36.35 6.65 -13.26
N SER A 653 -36.66 5.46 -13.76
CA SER A 653 -37.64 5.20 -14.81
C SER A 653 -38.90 4.60 -14.19
N GLY A 654 -39.97 5.39 -14.11
CA GLY A 654 -41.16 5.03 -13.32
C GLY A 654 -40.82 4.85 -11.83
N ASN A 655 -40.93 3.62 -11.33
CA ASN A 655 -40.59 3.25 -9.96
C ASN A 655 -39.26 2.51 -9.81
N SER A 656 -38.57 2.21 -10.92
CA SER A 656 -37.29 1.50 -10.90
C SER A 656 -36.12 2.48 -10.94
N THR A 657 -35.13 2.27 -10.06
CA THR A 657 -33.88 3.04 -10.08
C THR A 657 -33.01 2.58 -11.24
N LEU A 658 -32.69 3.52 -12.12
CA LEU A 658 -31.74 3.33 -13.23
C LEU A 658 -30.31 3.54 -12.75
N ASP A 659 -30.05 4.65 -12.07
CA ASP A 659 -28.73 5.02 -11.57
C ASP A 659 -28.82 5.61 -10.17
N SER A 660 -27.74 5.48 -9.41
CA SER A 660 -27.58 6.05 -8.09
C SER A 660 -26.13 6.48 -7.92
N LEU A 661 -25.93 7.71 -7.46
CA LEU A 661 -24.62 8.25 -7.12
C LEU A 661 -24.70 8.94 -5.76
N ALA A 662 -23.63 8.84 -4.98
CA ALA A 662 -23.55 9.44 -3.66
C ALA A 662 -22.25 10.25 -3.51
N GLU A 663 -22.32 11.34 -2.77
CA GLU A 663 -21.19 12.22 -2.45
C GLU A 663 -21.17 12.50 -0.95
N LYS A 664 -19.96 12.63 -0.39
CA LYS A 664 -19.75 13.15 0.96
C LYS A 664 -19.42 14.63 0.91
N PHE A 665 -19.79 15.37 1.95
CA PHE A 665 -19.44 16.79 2.10
C PHE A 665 -19.52 17.19 3.58
N GLY A 666 -19.08 18.40 3.94
CA GLY A 666 -19.12 18.92 5.31
C GLY A 666 -19.51 20.39 5.37
N TYR A 667 -20.25 20.78 6.42
CA TYR A 667 -20.64 22.16 6.65
C TYR A 667 -19.54 22.91 7.40
N ARG A 668 -18.96 23.93 6.78
CA ARG A 668 -17.97 24.82 7.39
C ARG A 668 -17.95 26.17 6.68
N TRP A 669 -17.50 27.19 7.38
CA TRP A 669 -17.09 28.46 6.77
C TRP A 669 -15.75 28.90 7.34
N PHE A 670 -15.01 29.70 6.59
CA PHE A 670 -13.71 30.17 7.01
C PHE A 670 -13.43 31.59 6.49
N GLU A 671 -12.45 32.24 7.09
CA GLU A 671 -12.05 33.60 6.72
C GLU A 671 -10.55 33.81 6.95
N PHE A 672 -9.87 34.35 5.93
CA PHE A 672 -8.54 34.93 6.07
C PHE A 672 -8.69 36.43 6.34
N LYS A 673 -8.41 36.88 7.57
CA LYS A 673 -8.50 38.29 7.93
C LYS A 673 -7.39 39.09 7.25
N GLU A 674 -7.72 40.30 6.81
CA GLU A 674 -6.73 41.23 6.28
C GLU A 674 -5.71 41.58 7.36
N HIS A 675 -4.41 41.40 7.07
CA HIS A 675 -3.29 41.61 7.99
C HIS A 675 -3.48 40.91 9.37
N GLY A 676 -4.21 39.80 9.41
CA GLY A 676 -4.60 39.11 10.64
C GLY A 676 -4.72 37.60 10.46
N PRO A 677 -5.30 36.88 11.44
CA PRO A 677 -5.25 35.42 11.48
C PRO A 677 -6.34 34.76 10.63
N PHE A 678 -6.32 33.42 10.61
CA PHE A 678 -7.33 32.59 9.99
C PHE A 678 -8.43 32.21 11.01
N TYR A 679 -9.68 32.19 10.55
CA TYR A 679 -10.83 31.74 11.31
C TYR A 679 -11.52 30.57 10.62
N LEU A 680 -11.91 29.56 11.39
CA LEU A 680 -12.76 28.45 10.96
C LEU A 680 -13.98 28.39 11.88
N ASN A 681 -15.18 28.32 11.31
CA ASN A 681 -16.43 28.25 12.06
C ASN A 681 -16.60 29.38 13.10
N GLY A 682 -16.02 30.56 12.82
CA GLY A 682 -16.09 31.74 13.68
C GLY A 682 -15.03 31.80 14.78
N GLU A 683 -14.17 30.79 14.90
CA GLU A 683 -13.09 30.74 15.89
C GLU A 683 -11.72 30.86 15.22
N ARG A 684 -10.77 31.52 15.88
CA ARG A 684 -9.40 31.65 15.37
C ARG A 684 -8.73 30.28 15.39
N LEU A 685 -8.16 29.88 14.25
CA LEU A 685 -7.39 28.66 14.12
C LEU A 685 -6.03 29.00 13.51
N LEU A 686 -4.95 28.67 14.22
CA LEU A 686 -3.61 28.71 13.64
C LEU A 686 -3.47 27.51 12.68
N LEU A 687 -3.14 27.78 11.42
CA LEU A 687 -2.88 26.73 10.44
C LEU A 687 -1.50 26.12 10.69
N ARG A 688 -1.48 24.88 11.17
CA ARG A 688 -0.31 24.07 11.52
C ARG A 688 -0.06 23.07 10.41
N GLY A 689 0.80 23.46 9.47
CA GLY A 689 0.91 22.84 8.17
C GLY A 689 2.18 22.06 7.89
N THR A 690 2.08 21.13 6.94
CA THR A 690 3.23 20.55 6.22
C THR A 690 2.91 20.36 4.73
N HIS A 691 3.86 19.83 3.96
CA HIS A 691 3.70 19.46 2.55
C HIS A 691 3.91 17.97 2.35
N ARG A 692 3.39 17.42 1.26
CA ARG A 692 3.76 16.08 0.80
C ARG A 692 3.90 16.02 -0.72
N HIS A 693 4.81 15.18 -1.18
CA HIS A 693 4.81 14.62 -2.54
C HIS A 693 4.30 13.17 -2.49
N GLU A 694 3.78 12.68 -3.62
CA GLU A 694 3.31 11.29 -3.74
C GLU A 694 4.48 10.34 -3.95
N GLU A 695 5.19 10.00 -2.88
CA GLU A 695 6.30 9.05 -2.95
C GLU A 695 6.41 8.14 -1.74
N TRP A 696 6.87 6.91 -1.95
CA TRP A 696 7.38 6.02 -0.90
C TRP A 696 8.60 5.24 -1.42
N ALA A 697 9.52 4.90 -0.52
CA ALA A 697 10.69 4.08 -0.85
C ALA A 697 10.25 2.72 -1.43
N GLY A 698 10.69 2.42 -2.66
CA GLY A 698 10.33 1.18 -3.36
C GLY A 698 9.00 1.19 -4.11
N TYR A 699 8.27 2.32 -4.14
CA TYR A 699 7.06 2.51 -4.93
C TYR A 699 7.13 3.65 -5.97
N GLY A 700 8.13 4.54 -5.89
CA GLY A 700 8.11 5.80 -6.64
C GLY A 700 6.83 6.56 -6.32
N ASN A 701 6.10 7.02 -7.34
CA ASN A 701 4.77 7.64 -7.19
C ASN A 701 3.57 6.71 -7.43
N ALA A 702 3.80 5.41 -7.60
CA ALA A 702 2.74 4.41 -7.79
C ALA A 702 2.39 3.74 -6.46
N LEU A 703 1.81 4.52 -5.54
CA LEU A 703 1.52 4.09 -4.18
C LEU A 703 0.16 3.38 -4.12
N PRO A 704 0.01 2.31 -3.33
CA PRO A 704 -1.31 1.83 -2.96
C PRO A 704 -2.01 2.81 -1.99
N ASN A 705 -3.34 2.81 -1.99
CA ASN A 705 -4.19 3.71 -1.20
C ASN A 705 -3.87 3.68 0.31
N GLU A 706 -3.44 2.54 0.85
CA GLU A 706 -3.06 2.40 2.25
C GLU A 706 -1.86 3.27 2.62
N LEU A 707 -0.89 3.45 1.71
CA LEU A 707 0.27 4.31 1.96
C LEU A 707 -0.06 5.80 1.83
N HIS A 708 -0.99 6.15 0.93
CA HIS A 708 -1.56 7.51 0.88
C HIS A 708 -2.23 7.86 2.21
N ARG A 709 -3.10 6.98 2.72
CA ARG A 709 -3.76 7.18 4.01
C ARG A 709 -2.78 7.21 5.17
N LYS A 710 -1.76 6.35 5.16
CA LYS A 710 -0.72 6.31 6.20
C LYS A 710 0.01 7.64 6.34
N ASP A 711 0.39 8.28 5.23
CA ASP A 711 1.02 9.62 5.28
C ASP A 711 0.10 10.64 5.97
N ILE A 712 -1.19 10.67 5.59
CA ILE A 712 -2.16 11.62 6.15
C ILE A 712 -2.44 11.33 7.63
N GLN A 713 -2.48 10.06 8.03
CA GLN A 713 -2.60 9.65 9.43
C GLN A 713 -1.40 10.13 10.25
N MET A 714 -0.18 9.89 9.79
CA MET A 714 1.02 10.35 10.49
C MET A 714 1.09 11.88 10.58
N ILE A 715 0.69 12.60 9.52
CA ILE A 715 0.56 14.07 9.54
C ILE A 715 -0.42 14.51 10.62
N LYS A 716 -1.58 13.85 10.74
CA LYS A 716 -2.57 14.14 11.79
C LYS A 716 -2.06 13.78 13.19
N GLU A 717 -1.39 12.65 13.36
CA GLU A 717 -0.81 12.18 14.63
C GLU A 717 0.34 13.06 15.13
N MET A 718 1.02 13.76 14.21
CA MET A 718 1.97 14.82 14.53
C MET A 718 1.29 16.08 15.08
N GLY A 719 -0.03 16.20 14.96
CA GLY A 719 -0.83 17.34 15.41
C GLY A 719 -1.08 18.40 14.33
N ALA A 720 -0.70 18.14 13.07
CA ALA A 720 -1.00 19.06 11.99
C ALA A 720 -2.53 19.17 11.78
N ASN A 721 -2.98 20.35 11.35
CA ASN A 721 -4.38 20.61 10.97
C ASN A 721 -4.52 21.09 9.52
N PHE A 722 -3.40 21.21 8.80
CA PHE A 722 -3.33 21.73 7.44
C PHE A 722 -2.29 20.96 6.61
N VAL A 723 -2.52 20.78 5.31
CA VAL A 723 -1.55 20.20 4.38
C VAL A 723 -1.60 20.91 3.03
N ARG A 724 -0.43 21.23 2.46
CA ARG A 724 -0.30 21.65 1.06
C ARG A 724 0.14 20.48 0.19
N LEU A 725 -0.66 20.17 -0.82
CA LEU A 725 -0.44 19.04 -1.73
C LEU A 725 0.49 19.44 -2.89
N ALA A 726 1.76 19.67 -2.59
CA ALA A 726 2.75 20.09 -3.57
C ALA A 726 2.96 19.04 -4.70
N HIS A 727 3.39 19.40 -5.92
CA HIS A 727 3.00 20.63 -6.61
C HIS A 727 1.94 20.33 -7.65
N TYR A 728 0.93 19.57 -7.27
CA TYR A 728 -0.07 19.01 -8.18
C TYR A 728 -1.23 18.40 -7.40
N PRO A 729 -2.41 18.23 -8.03
CA PRO A 729 -3.50 17.47 -7.43
C PRO A 729 -3.05 16.04 -7.13
N GLN A 730 -3.39 15.54 -5.96
CA GLN A 730 -2.93 14.23 -5.51
C GLN A 730 -4.01 13.16 -5.69
N ASP A 731 -3.73 11.95 -5.23
CA ASP A 731 -4.61 10.80 -5.34
C ASP A 731 -5.96 11.08 -4.65
N PRO A 732 -7.11 10.64 -5.21
CA PRO A 732 -8.42 10.80 -4.59
C PRO A 732 -8.49 10.35 -3.12
N GLU A 733 -7.72 9.32 -2.74
CA GLU A 733 -7.67 8.82 -1.36
C GLU A 733 -7.09 9.86 -0.39
N ILE A 734 -6.23 10.79 -0.85
CA ILE A 734 -5.68 11.87 -0.02
C ILE A 734 -6.76 12.83 0.43
N TYR A 735 -7.59 13.31 -0.49
CA TYR A 735 -8.67 14.24 -0.14
C TYR A 735 -9.71 13.58 0.77
N LYS A 736 -10.05 12.32 0.48
CA LYS A 736 -10.92 11.51 1.36
C LYS A 736 -10.31 11.36 2.75
N ALA A 737 -9.02 11.05 2.86
CA ALA A 737 -8.35 10.94 4.15
C ALA A 737 -8.31 12.28 4.90
N CYS A 738 -8.05 13.41 4.22
CA CYS A 738 -8.08 14.74 4.82
C CYS A 738 -9.47 15.13 5.33
N ASP A 739 -10.53 14.82 4.57
CA ASP A 739 -11.91 15.04 4.99
C ASP A 739 -12.27 14.23 6.24
N GLU A 740 -11.86 12.96 6.29
CA GLU A 740 -12.21 12.00 7.35
C GLU A 740 -11.36 12.19 8.62
N LEU A 741 -10.09 12.57 8.48
CA LEU A 741 -9.16 12.76 9.60
C LEU A 741 -9.14 14.21 10.10
N GLY A 742 -9.75 15.14 9.38
CA GLY A 742 -9.80 16.54 9.75
C GLY A 742 -8.47 17.26 9.51
N LEU A 743 -8.14 17.45 8.23
CA LEU A 743 -7.02 18.28 7.77
C LEU A 743 -7.51 19.23 6.69
N LEU A 744 -7.23 20.53 6.85
CA LEU A 744 -7.47 21.54 5.84
C LEU A 744 -6.45 21.39 4.69
N VAL A 745 -6.85 21.72 3.47
CA VAL A 745 -6.07 21.45 2.26
C VAL A 745 -5.86 22.71 1.41
N TRP A 746 -4.61 22.88 0.99
CA TRP A 746 -4.21 23.68 -0.17
C TRP A 746 -3.91 22.73 -1.33
N ASP A 747 -4.75 22.79 -2.36
CA ASP A 747 -4.60 22.02 -3.61
C ASP A 747 -4.03 22.92 -4.72
N GLU A 748 -3.24 22.39 -5.64
CA GLU A 748 -2.37 23.20 -6.51
C GLU A 748 -2.33 22.73 -7.96
N VAL A 749 -2.49 23.66 -8.91
CA VAL A 749 -2.19 23.41 -10.32
C VAL A 749 -0.67 23.27 -10.50
N PRO A 750 -0.17 22.29 -11.28
CA PRO A 750 1.26 22.05 -11.47
C PRO A 750 2.00 23.10 -12.30
N TRP A 751 1.52 24.34 -12.34
CA TRP A 751 2.29 25.45 -12.88
C TRP A 751 3.41 25.82 -11.90
N CYS A 752 4.45 24.99 -11.92
CA CYS A 752 5.60 25.08 -11.03
C CYS A 752 6.84 25.38 -11.86
N ARG A 753 7.40 26.59 -11.69
CA ARG A 753 8.52 27.13 -12.48
C ARG A 753 8.23 27.15 -13.99
N GLY A 754 9.25 27.49 -14.79
CA GLY A 754 9.20 27.36 -16.26
C GLY A 754 8.50 28.52 -16.97
N GLY A 755 7.97 29.52 -16.27
CA GLY A 755 7.29 30.65 -16.91
C GLY A 755 5.98 30.22 -17.58
N MET A 756 5.54 31.00 -18.55
CA MET A 756 4.33 30.76 -19.33
C MET A 756 4.66 30.32 -20.76
N GLY A 757 3.90 29.35 -21.29
CA GLY A 757 3.97 28.92 -22.68
C GLY A 757 2.97 29.61 -23.61
N GLY A 758 2.95 29.14 -24.86
CA GLY A 758 2.03 29.63 -25.90
C GLY A 758 0.56 29.19 -25.70
N ILE A 759 -0.28 29.41 -26.72
CA ILE A 759 -1.73 29.23 -26.61
C ILE A 759 -2.17 27.80 -26.20
N GLU A 760 -1.51 26.76 -26.72
CA GLU A 760 -1.85 25.37 -26.36
C GLU A 760 -1.45 25.04 -24.93
N TRP A 761 -0.31 25.56 -24.46
CA TRP A 761 0.11 25.45 -23.06
C TRP A 761 -0.92 26.14 -22.15
N GLN A 762 -1.34 27.36 -22.49
CA GLN A 762 -2.32 28.13 -21.70
C GLN A 762 -3.70 27.45 -21.66
N LYS A 763 -4.16 26.91 -22.79
CA LYS A 763 -5.39 26.13 -22.89
C LYS A 763 -5.33 24.87 -22.04
N ASN A 764 -4.19 24.17 -22.06
CA ASN A 764 -3.96 22.98 -21.25
C ASN A 764 -3.96 23.31 -19.75
N THR A 765 -3.25 24.36 -19.35
CA THR A 765 -3.17 24.82 -17.95
C THR A 765 -4.54 25.26 -17.41
N LYS A 766 -5.33 26.02 -18.20
CA LYS A 766 -6.72 26.39 -17.83
C LYS A 766 -7.64 25.16 -17.71
N ARG A 767 -7.45 24.15 -18.58
CA ARG A 767 -8.20 22.89 -18.50
C ARG A 767 -7.86 22.13 -17.22
N ILE A 768 -6.58 22.03 -16.84
CA ILE A 768 -6.13 21.39 -15.60
C ILE A 768 -6.73 22.07 -14.38
N LEU A 769 -6.73 23.42 -14.31
CA LEU A 769 -7.40 24.15 -13.22
C LEU A 769 -8.89 23.80 -13.12
N LYS A 770 -9.60 23.81 -14.26
CA LYS A 770 -11.02 23.47 -14.31
C LYS A 770 -11.29 22.03 -13.87
N GLU A 771 -10.45 21.09 -14.30
CA GLU A 771 -10.55 19.68 -13.93
C GLU A 771 -10.29 19.49 -12.43
N MET A 772 -9.26 20.11 -11.87
CA MET A 772 -8.93 20.08 -10.44
C MET A 772 -10.11 20.55 -9.59
N ILE A 773 -10.59 21.78 -9.82
CA ILE A 773 -11.70 22.35 -9.04
C ILE A 773 -12.94 21.49 -9.16
N LEU A 774 -13.31 21.06 -10.37
CA LEU A 774 -14.51 20.26 -10.54
C LEU A 774 -14.39 18.90 -9.88
N GLN A 775 -13.28 18.18 -10.04
CA GLN A 775 -13.09 16.86 -9.43
C GLN A 775 -13.14 16.93 -7.91
N ASN A 776 -12.56 17.98 -7.33
CA ASN A 776 -12.34 18.07 -5.90
C ASN A 776 -13.32 19.03 -5.16
N PHE A 777 -14.36 19.55 -5.84
CA PHE A 777 -15.26 20.58 -5.31
C PHE A 777 -15.92 20.21 -3.97
N ASN A 778 -16.31 18.94 -3.82
CA ASN A 778 -17.14 18.48 -2.70
C ASN A 778 -16.36 18.32 -1.38
N HIS A 779 -15.02 18.34 -1.43
CA HIS A 779 -14.16 18.11 -0.26
C HIS A 779 -14.20 19.30 0.73
N PRO A 780 -14.79 19.16 1.93
CA PRO A 780 -14.82 20.23 2.92
C PRO A 780 -13.42 20.66 3.38
N SER A 781 -12.43 19.75 3.33
CA SER A 781 -11.03 20.01 3.67
C SER A 781 -10.40 21.12 2.84
N ILE A 782 -10.72 21.21 1.55
CA ILE A 782 -10.08 22.18 0.67
C ILE A 782 -10.57 23.59 1.01
N ILE A 783 -9.63 24.49 1.25
CA ILE A 783 -9.88 25.91 1.49
C ILE A 783 -9.15 26.82 0.51
N ILE A 784 -8.11 26.32 -0.17
CA ILE A 784 -7.29 27.09 -1.10
C ILE A 784 -7.16 26.34 -2.44
N TRP A 785 -7.47 27.03 -3.53
CA TRP A 785 -7.11 26.64 -4.90
C TRP A 785 -5.88 27.42 -5.36
N SER A 786 -4.73 26.76 -5.43
CA SER A 786 -3.51 27.43 -5.84
C SER A 786 -3.26 27.35 -7.33
N LEU A 787 -2.86 28.51 -7.88
CA LEU A 787 -2.65 28.72 -9.30
C LEU A 787 -1.21 28.44 -9.73
N GLY A 788 -0.30 28.18 -8.78
CA GLY A 788 1.04 27.69 -9.05
C GLY A 788 2.13 28.18 -8.08
N ASN A 789 3.36 27.77 -8.37
CA ASN A 789 4.53 27.93 -7.53
C ASN A 789 5.72 28.45 -8.35
N GLU A 790 6.38 29.51 -7.88
CA GLU A 790 7.65 30.00 -8.45
C GLU A 790 7.57 30.35 -9.95
N LEU A 791 6.44 30.95 -10.36
CA LEU A 791 6.00 31.02 -11.76
C LEU A 791 7.05 31.58 -12.74
N TYR A 792 7.74 32.66 -12.37
CA TYR A 792 8.69 33.38 -13.23
C TYR A 792 10.09 32.75 -13.27
N TRP A 793 10.35 31.74 -12.43
CA TRP A 793 11.69 31.21 -12.23
C TRP A 793 12.09 30.24 -13.35
N LEU A 794 13.24 30.51 -13.99
CA LEU A 794 13.86 29.71 -15.05
C LEU A 794 12.89 29.40 -16.22
N PRO A 795 12.45 30.40 -17.00
CA PRO A 795 11.48 30.18 -18.07
C PRO A 795 11.92 29.10 -19.07
N ASP A 796 10.99 28.23 -19.47
CA ASP A 796 11.17 27.17 -20.47
C ASP A 796 10.94 27.67 -21.91
N HIS A 797 10.37 28.87 -22.05
CA HIS A 797 10.06 29.50 -23.32
C HIS A 797 10.67 30.89 -23.42
N ASP A 798 11.02 31.30 -24.64
CA ASP A 798 11.41 32.67 -24.94
C ASP A 798 10.31 33.65 -24.50
N ASN A 799 10.69 34.67 -23.74
CA ASN A 799 9.76 35.65 -23.14
C ASN A 799 8.73 35.04 -22.15
N GLY A 800 8.84 33.76 -21.76
CA GLY A 800 7.92 33.11 -20.82
C GLY A 800 8.00 33.66 -19.38
N GLY A 801 9.07 34.37 -19.04
CA GLY A 801 9.24 35.09 -17.78
C GLY A 801 8.76 36.55 -17.82
N ASN A 802 8.06 36.97 -18.88
CA ASN A 802 7.56 38.34 -19.01
C ASN A 802 6.48 38.62 -17.96
N VAL A 803 6.74 39.58 -17.07
CA VAL A 803 5.88 39.90 -15.92
C VAL A 803 4.46 40.31 -16.35
N ASP A 804 4.31 41.15 -17.36
CA ASP A 804 2.99 41.61 -17.82
C ASP A 804 2.13 40.45 -18.35
N SER A 805 2.75 39.56 -19.11
CA SER A 805 2.08 38.38 -19.67
C SER A 805 1.72 37.36 -18.58
N LEU A 806 2.62 37.14 -17.63
CA LEU A 806 2.37 36.28 -16.46
C LEU A 806 1.22 36.81 -15.60
N ARG A 807 1.21 38.11 -15.30
CA ARG A 807 0.13 38.76 -14.56
C ARG A 807 -1.20 38.62 -15.29
N ALA A 808 -1.25 38.90 -16.59
CA ALA A 808 -2.47 38.77 -17.38
C ALA A 808 -3.05 37.35 -17.34
N PHE A 809 -2.21 36.34 -17.55
CA PHE A 809 -2.66 34.94 -17.52
C PHE A 809 -3.02 34.48 -16.10
N LEU A 810 -2.30 34.94 -15.07
CA LEU A 810 -2.66 34.69 -13.67
C LEU A 810 -4.02 35.29 -13.31
N SER A 811 -4.33 36.51 -13.77
CA SER A 811 -5.65 37.11 -13.61
C SER A 811 -6.74 36.28 -14.28
N GLU A 812 -6.52 35.78 -15.51
CA GLU A 812 -7.47 34.87 -16.16
C GLU A 812 -7.70 33.58 -15.36
N MET A 813 -6.64 32.99 -14.80
CA MET A 813 -6.72 31.78 -13.98
C MET A 813 -7.47 32.06 -12.66
N ASN A 814 -7.22 33.21 -12.04
CA ASN A 814 -7.90 33.65 -10.82
C ASN A 814 -9.41 33.84 -11.04
N ASP A 815 -9.77 34.57 -12.10
CA ASP A 815 -11.18 34.79 -12.46
C ASP A 815 -11.89 33.46 -12.77
N LEU A 816 -11.21 32.54 -13.48
CA LEU A 816 -11.74 31.22 -13.76
C LEU A 816 -11.98 30.40 -12.48
N ALA A 817 -11.06 30.45 -11.52
CA ALA A 817 -11.21 29.75 -10.25
C ALA A 817 -12.44 30.27 -9.47
N HIS A 818 -12.60 31.59 -9.33
CA HIS A 818 -13.76 32.18 -8.66
C HIS A 818 -15.07 31.98 -9.41
N GLN A 819 -15.04 31.91 -10.74
CA GLN A 819 -16.23 31.59 -11.52
C GLN A 819 -16.69 30.15 -11.28
N LEU A 820 -15.76 29.21 -11.11
CA LEU A 820 -16.05 27.80 -10.89
C LEU A 820 -16.41 27.50 -9.44
N ASP A 821 -15.73 28.14 -8.49
CA ASP A 821 -15.92 27.95 -7.05
C ASP A 821 -15.68 29.26 -6.27
N PRO A 822 -16.73 30.09 -6.08
CA PRO A 822 -16.62 31.32 -5.30
C PRO A 822 -16.51 31.08 -3.79
N SER A 823 -16.65 29.83 -3.31
CA SER A 823 -16.65 29.51 -1.88
C SER A 823 -15.25 29.31 -1.29
N ARG A 824 -14.22 29.28 -2.14
CA ARG A 824 -12.82 29.09 -1.76
C ARG A 824 -11.94 30.22 -2.26
N VAL A 825 -10.79 30.38 -1.63
CA VAL A 825 -9.83 31.44 -1.96
C VAL A 825 -8.76 30.93 -2.93
N THR A 826 -8.20 31.82 -3.74
CA THR A 826 -7.05 31.50 -4.59
C THR A 826 -5.72 31.83 -3.90
N ALA A 827 -4.65 31.13 -4.29
CA ALA A 827 -3.31 31.45 -3.81
C ALA A 827 -2.21 31.16 -4.83
N ILE A 828 -1.05 31.79 -4.63
CA ILE A 828 0.22 31.40 -5.27
C ILE A 828 1.35 31.49 -4.26
N ARG A 829 2.45 30.78 -4.56
CA ARG A 829 3.70 30.93 -3.84
C ARG A 829 4.80 31.51 -4.73
N LYS A 830 5.53 32.51 -4.21
CA LYS A 830 6.75 33.11 -4.80
C LYS A 830 6.55 33.60 -6.26
N PHE A 831 5.61 34.53 -6.43
CA PHE A 831 5.53 35.45 -7.58
C PHE A 831 5.02 36.79 -7.08
N TYR A 832 5.96 37.64 -6.67
CA TYR A 832 5.68 38.87 -5.92
C TYR A 832 4.81 39.86 -6.72
N GLU A 833 5.07 39.96 -8.01
CA GLU A 833 4.28 40.76 -8.96
C GLU A 833 2.92 40.13 -9.26
N GLY A 834 2.52 39.01 -8.64
CA GLY A 834 1.17 38.47 -8.69
C GLY A 834 0.42 38.53 -7.36
N ALA A 835 1.05 39.04 -6.30
CA ALA A 835 0.52 39.00 -4.94
C ALA A 835 -0.78 39.81 -4.76
N ASP A 836 -1.02 40.82 -5.60
CA ASP A 836 -2.22 41.65 -5.63
C ASP A 836 -3.39 41.02 -6.40
N ILE A 837 -3.15 39.92 -7.14
CA ILE A 837 -4.15 39.27 -8.00
C ILE A 837 -4.91 38.17 -7.25
N VAL A 838 -4.21 37.38 -6.44
CA VAL A 838 -4.80 36.27 -5.67
C VAL A 838 -5.32 36.71 -4.31
N ASP A 839 -6.18 35.90 -3.70
CA ASP A 839 -6.73 36.22 -2.38
C ASP A 839 -5.72 36.09 -1.25
N VAL A 840 -4.87 35.04 -1.30
CA VAL A 840 -3.86 34.72 -0.29
C VAL A 840 -2.49 34.56 -0.96
N PHE A 841 -1.47 35.22 -0.42
CA PHE A 841 -0.11 35.16 -0.97
C PHE A 841 0.87 34.51 -0.01
N SER A 842 1.74 33.64 -0.55
CA SER A 842 2.91 33.12 0.15
C SER A 842 4.22 33.63 -0.45
N PRO A 843 4.98 34.50 0.25
CA PRO A 843 6.36 34.82 -0.11
C PRO A 843 7.30 33.63 0.17
N SER A 844 8.56 33.78 -0.25
CA SER A 844 9.64 32.83 0.08
C SER A 844 10.35 33.24 1.36
N ILE A 845 10.15 32.53 2.46
CA ILE A 845 10.83 32.77 3.74
C ILE A 845 11.51 31.47 4.20
N TRP A 846 12.84 31.43 4.09
CA TRP A 846 13.69 30.30 4.49
C TRP A 846 14.77 30.75 5.48
N ALA A 847 14.34 31.47 6.52
CA ALA A 847 15.21 32.01 7.56
C ALA A 847 16.04 30.89 8.21
N GLY A 848 17.37 30.98 8.08
CA GLY A 848 18.30 29.98 8.60
C GLY A 848 18.68 28.89 7.61
N TRP A 849 18.07 28.78 6.43
CA TRP A 849 18.47 27.74 5.48
C TRP A 849 19.10 28.33 4.22
N TYR A 850 18.27 28.88 3.33
CA TYR A 850 18.73 29.49 2.08
C TYR A 850 19.19 30.95 2.27
N SER A 851 18.82 31.60 3.37
CA SER A 851 19.31 32.95 3.71
C SER A 851 19.19 33.25 5.21
N GLY A 852 20.13 34.05 5.72
CA GLY A 852 20.18 34.54 7.09
C GLY A 852 20.24 33.44 8.16
N VAL A 853 19.76 33.78 9.36
CA VAL A 853 19.69 32.90 10.53
C VAL A 853 18.23 32.62 10.90
N TYR A 854 17.95 31.46 11.51
CA TYR A 854 16.56 31.08 11.85
C TYR A 854 15.90 32.05 12.84
N LYS A 855 16.71 32.74 13.65
CA LYS A 855 16.25 33.78 14.60
C LYS A 855 15.57 34.98 13.94
N ASN A 856 15.74 35.16 12.63
CA ASN A 856 15.06 36.23 11.87
C ASN A 856 13.62 35.90 11.47
N PHE A 857 13.13 34.68 11.77
CA PHE A 857 11.82 34.23 11.33
C PHE A 857 10.70 35.23 11.70
N GLU A 858 10.63 35.66 12.97
CA GLU A 858 9.61 36.61 13.44
C GLU A 858 9.63 37.94 12.67
N LYS A 859 10.82 38.47 12.40
CA LYS A 859 11.02 39.70 11.61
C LYS A 859 10.49 39.52 10.18
N ALA A 860 10.78 38.38 9.55
CA ALA A 860 10.36 38.08 8.19
C ALA A 860 8.83 37.97 8.05
N ILE A 861 8.17 37.25 8.97
CA ILE A 861 6.70 37.11 8.95
C ILE A 861 5.99 38.41 9.33
N SER A 862 6.57 39.21 10.24
CA SER A 862 6.02 40.53 10.62
C SER A 862 6.10 41.52 9.46
N LYS A 863 7.18 41.51 8.68
CA LYS A 863 7.28 42.30 7.45
C LYS A 863 6.25 41.83 6.42
N SER A 864 6.16 40.53 6.17
CA SER A 864 5.23 39.96 5.19
C SER A 864 3.76 40.26 5.52
N ARG A 865 3.41 40.25 6.81
CA ARG A 865 2.09 40.69 7.29
C ARG A 865 1.76 42.11 6.83
N ASN A 866 2.73 43.04 6.84
CA ASN A 866 2.50 44.43 6.45
C ASN A 866 2.48 44.60 4.93
N ASP A 867 3.28 43.82 4.21
CA ASP A 867 3.41 43.93 2.75
C ASP A 867 2.21 43.32 2.00
N TYR A 868 1.59 42.28 2.56
CA TYR A 868 0.53 41.53 1.89
C TYR A 868 -0.79 41.57 2.64
N LYS A 869 -1.87 41.78 1.87
CA LYS A 869 -3.24 41.91 2.39
C LYS A 869 -3.67 40.68 3.20
N ARG A 870 -3.43 39.47 2.68
CA ARG A 870 -3.65 38.19 3.37
C ARG A 870 -2.43 37.32 3.09
N PHE A 871 -1.70 37.02 4.16
CA PHE A 871 -0.44 36.31 4.09
C PHE A 871 -0.59 34.93 4.73
N PHE A 872 0.01 33.92 4.09
CA PHE A 872 0.23 32.60 4.66
C PHE A 872 1.67 32.19 4.33
N HIS A 873 2.36 31.50 5.23
CA HIS A 873 3.76 31.10 4.98
C HIS A 873 3.87 29.63 4.57
N ALA A 874 3.86 29.38 3.26
CA ALA A 874 4.16 28.05 2.72
C ALA A 874 5.66 27.90 2.42
N GLU A 875 6.23 26.80 2.92
CA GLU A 875 7.61 26.33 2.79
C GLU A 875 8.62 27.05 3.70
N TYR A 876 9.11 26.30 4.67
CA TYR A 876 10.26 26.59 5.52
C TYR A 876 10.86 25.27 6.02
N GLY A 877 12.06 25.33 6.59
CA GLY A 877 12.79 24.17 7.09
C GLY A 877 14.18 24.07 6.46
N GLY A 878 14.70 22.86 6.34
CA GLY A 878 16.07 22.61 5.94
C GLY A 878 16.37 21.12 5.92
N SER A 879 17.44 20.73 5.25
CA SER A 879 17.79 19.32 5.08
C SER A 879 18.48 18.79 6.33
N SER A 880 18.14 17.57 6.75
CA SER A 880 18.88 16.84 7.78
C SER A 880 19.22 15.43 7.31
N HIS A 881 20.49 15.06 7.47
CA HIS A 881 20.96 13.72 7.18
C HIS A 881 20.77 12.82 8.39
N LEU A 882 19.91 11.80 8.26
CA LEU A 882 19.56 10.89 9.35
C LEU A 882 20.82 10.32 10.05
N GLY A 883 20.87 10.48 11.36
CA GLY A 883 21.96 10.02 12.22
C GLY A 883 23.22 10.90 12.21
N ARG A 884 23.18 12.07 11.57
CA ARG A 884 24.28 13.05 11.62
C ARG A 884 23.99 14.08 12.69
N HIS A 885 24.89 14.19 13.65
CA HIS A 885 24.78 15.07 14.81
C HIS A 885 26.10 15.79 15.05
N VAL A 886 26.07 16.96 15.66
CA VAL A 886 27.29 17.63 16.12
C VAL A 886 27.02 18.32 17.45
N GLU A 887 28.04 18.37 18.30
CA GLU A 887 27.94 19.04 19.61
C GLU A 887 27.75 20.55 19.51
N ASN A 888 28.14 21.16 18.39
CA ASN A 888 28.02 22.60 18.14
C ASN A 888 27.70 22.83 16.65
N PRO A 889 26.42 22.86 16.25
CA PRO A 889 26.03 23.05 14.86
C PRO A 889 26.39 24.46 14.36
N ILE A 890 26.63 24.57 13.05
CA ILE A 890 26.89 25.87 12.40
C ILE A 890 25.57 26.63 12.30
N THR A 891 25.37 27.64 13.15
CA THR A 891 24.11 28.41 13.20
C THR A 891 24.04 29.56 12.20
N GLY A 892 25.19 29.95 11.63
CA GLY A 892 25.33 31.10 10.73
C GLY A 892 25.63 32.42 11.43
N ASP A 893 25.63 32.44 12.76
CA ASP A 893 25.99 33.60 13.58
C ASP A 893 27.42 34.05 13.28
N GLY A 894 27.58 35.28 12.80
CA GLY A 894 28.89 35.87 12.45
C GLY A 894 29.49 35.42 11.11
N MET A 895 28.80 34.57 10.32
CA MET A 895 29.32 34.01 9.06
C MET A 895 28.54 34.41 7.80
N ILE A 896 27.24 34.75 7.92
CA ILE A 896 26.31 35.00 6.81
C ILE A 896 25.70 36.41 6.94
N ASN A 897 25.17 37.00 5.85
CA ASN A 897 24.41 38.25 5.94
C ASN A 897 23.23 38.08 6.91
N LEU A 898 23.37 38.65 8.10
CA LEU A 898 22.46 38.48 9.22
C LEU A 898 21.07 39.09 8.98
N GLU A 899 20.86 39.84 7.89
CA GLU A 899 19.59 40.54 7.65
C GLU A 899 18.67 39.88 6.60
N GLY A 900 19.10 38.84 5.87
CA GLY A 900 18.30 38.22 4.79
C GLY A 900 17.44 37.03 5.22
N TRP A 901 16.44 36.64 4.42
CA TRP A 901 15.62 35.41 4.61
C TRP A 901 15.02 34.83 3.31
N GLU A 902 15.22 35.48 2.16
CA GLU A 902 14.67 35.05 0.87
C GLU A 902 15.61 34.08 0.15
N GLU A 903 15.04 33.15 -0.61
CA GLU A 903 15.83 32.20 -1.39
C GLU A 903 16.20 32.80 -2.75
N ASP A 904 17.52 32.91 -3.00
CA ASP A 904 18.07 33.40 -4.26
C ASP A 904 18.04 32.34 -5.38
N ILE A 905 17.94 32.80 -6.62
CA ILE A 905 17.91 31.98 -7.84
C ILE A 905 19.21 31.19 -8.01
N ASN A 906 20.34 31.78 -7.62
CA ASN A 906 21.66 31.15 -7.72
C ASN A 906 22.34 31.03 -6.36
N GLN A 907 22.11 29.89 -5.72
CA GLN A 907 22.68 29.53 -4.41
C GLN A 907 24.22 29.51 -4.38
N VAL A 908 24.92 29.43 -5.52
CA VAL A 908 26.40 29.43 -5.58
C VAL A 908 26.99 30.80 -5.19
N ARG A 909 26.20 31.88 -5.30
CA ARG A 909 26.67 33.26 -5.11
C ARG A 909 26.45 33.82 -3.71
N VAL A 910 25.76 33.09 -2.82
CA VAL A 910 25.39 33.55 -1.48
C VAL A 910 25.89 32.54 -0.43
N ALA A 911 26.58 33.02 0.59
CA ALA A 911 26.90 32.18 1.76
C ALA A 911 25.61 31.92 2.55
N ASN A 912 25.27 30.66 2.79
CA ASN A 912 24.09 30.25 3.56
C ASN A 912 24.28 28.87 4.19
N ILE A 913 23.39 28.49 5.11
CA ILE A 913 23.47 27.21 5.83
C ILE A 913 23.21 26.01 4.92
N ALA A 914 22.35 26.14 3.91
CA ALA A 914 22.10 25.06 2.97
C ALA A 914 23.38 24.55 2.28
N ARG A 915 24.38 25.43 2.10
CA ARG A 915 25.68 25.11 1.50
C ARG A 915 26.80 24.91 2.53
N GLU A 916 26.89 25.79 3.52
CA GLU A 916 28.02 25.84 4.46
C GLU A 916 27.75 25.08 5.78
N GLY A 917 26.49 24.70 6.03
CA GLY A 917 26.08 23.93 7.19
C GLY A 917 26.42 22.44 7.07
N ASP A 918 26.34 21.73 8.18
CA ASP A 918 26.70 20.30 8.27
C ASP A 918 25.54 19.34 7.97
N TRP A 919 24.31 19.86 7.84
CA TRP A 919 23.07 19.09 7.66
C TRP A 919 22.81 18.09 8.80
N SER A 920 23.21 18.46 10.02
CA SER A 920 22.93 17.70 11.23
C SER A 920 21.45 17.76 11.63
N GLU A 921 20.96 16.72 12.32
CA GLU A 921 19.61 16.72 12.87
C GLU A 921 19.44 17.78 13.97
N ASN A 922 20.43 17.99 14.83
CA ASN A 922 20.33 18.96 15.92
C ASN A 922 20.19 20.40 15.40
N TYR A 923 20.84 20.76 14.28
CA TYR A 923 20.61 22.06 13.64
C TYR A 923 19.14 22.25 13.23
N ILE A 924 18.55 21.23 12.60
CA ILE A 924 17.18 21.35 12.13
C ILE A 924 16.16 21.32 13.27
N VAL A 925 16.47 20.59 14.35
CA VAL A 925 15.70 20.60 15.60
C VAL A 925 15.62 22.02 16.15
N ASP A 926 16.77 22.70 16.34
CA ASP A 926 16.82 24.10 16.80
C ASP A 926 16.03 25.04 15.88
N LEU A 927 16.17 24.88 14.57
CA LEU A 927 15.46 25.69 13.59
C LEU A 927 13.94 25.51 13.72
N PHE A 928 13.46 24.27 13.80
CA PHE A 928 12.03 23.98 13.92
C PHE A 928 11.45 24.43 15.26
N ASP A 929 12.17 24.17 16.35
CA ASP A 929 11.81 24.60 17.70
C ASP A 929 11.66 26.13 17.73
N TRP A 930 12.64 26.88 17.20
CA TRP A 930 12.54 28.33 17.11
C TRP A 930 11.33 28.80 16.30
N HIS A 931 11.07 28.20 15.13
CA HIS A 931 9.92 28.57 14.30
C HIS A 931 8.59 28.30 15.02
N LEU A 932 8.48 27.19 15.75
CA LEU A 932 7.28 26.82 16.51
C LEU A 932 7.10 27.69 17.75
N HIS A 933 8.18 27.96 18.48
CA HIS A 933 8.21 28.93 19.57
C HIS A 933 7.68 30.30 19.11
N VAL A 934 8.10 30.80 17.95
CA VAL A 934 7.56 32.06 17.42
C VAL A 934 6.10 31.91 16.97
N SER A 935 5.80 30.94 16.09
CA SER A 935 4.50 30.86 15.41
C SER A 935 3.33 30.56 16.34
N GLU A 936 3.53 29.75 17.39
CA GLU A 936 2.48 29.42 18.37
C GLU A 936 2.20 30.57 19.34
N ASN A 937 3.11 31.54 19.49
CA ASN A 937 2.97 32.68 20.39
C ASN A 937 2.46 33.97 19.71
N LEU A 938 2.11 33.92 18.42
CA LEU A 938 1.58 35.08 17.67
C LEU A 938 0.07 34.93 17.42
N ASP A 939 -0.72 35.84 17.99
CA ASP A 939 -2.19 35.86 17.88
C ASP A 939 -2.70 36.24 16.48
N TRP A 940 -1.95 37.07 15.77
CA TRP A 940 -2.29 37.57 14.44
C TRP A 940 -1.85 36.64 13.31
N PHE A 941 -0.99 35.66 13.59
CA PHE A 941 -0.43 34.81 12.55
C PHE A 941 -1.49 33.84 12.02
N THR A 942 -1.64 33.79 10.69
CA THR A 942 -2.53 32.86 9.97
C THR A 942 -2.05 31.42 10.12
N GLY A 943 -0.75 31.20 9.94
CA GLY A 943 -0.09 29.91 10.04
C GLY A 943 0.95 29.70 8.96
N ASN A 944 1.55 28.53 8.98
CA ASN A 944 2.63 28.13 8.09
C ASN A 944 2.53 26.66 7.67
N ALA A 945 3.29 26.29 6.65
CA ALA A 945 3.45 24.90 6.24
C ALA A 945 4.93 24.54 6.07
N GLN A 946 5.43 23.60 6.87
CA GLN A 946 6.80 23.09 6.80
C GLN A 946 7.03 22.33 5.49
N TRP A 947 8.17 22.54 4.82
CA TRP A 947 8.58 21.80 3.63
C TRP A 947 9.71 20.82 4.00
N ALA A 948 9.49 19.50 3.96
CA ALA A 948 8.21 18.81 3.75
C ALA A 948 8.04 17.69 4.78
N PHE A 949 6.89 17.02 4.79
CA PHE A 949 6.60 15.95 5.75
C PHE A 949 7.59 14.79 5.61
N LYS A 950 7.89 14.39 4.37
CA LYS A 950 8.70 13.21 4.06
C LYS A 950 9.79 13.52 3.05
N ASP A 951 10.95 12.88 3.19
CA ASP A 951 12.01 12.91 2.18
C ASP A 951 11.51 12.35 0.84
N PHE A 952 11.88 12.99 -0.26
CA PHE A 952 11.39 12.62 -1.60
C PHE A 952 12.46 12.83 -2.68
N ALA A 953 12.34 12.10 -3.79
CA ALA A 953 13.31 12.11 -4.86
C ALA A 953 13.24 13.41 -5.71
N THR A 954 14.40 13.87 -6.17
CA THR A 954 14.53 15.01 -7.07
C THR A 954 15.72 14.84 -8.00
N PRO A 955 15.55 15.08 -9.31
CA PRO A 955 16.64 14.98 -10.27
C PRO A 955 17.69 16.09 -10.11
N LEU A 956 17.40 17.13 -9.32
CA LEU A 956 18.24 18.34 -9.22
C LEU A 956 19.33 18.24 -8.15
N ARG A 957 19.40 17.14 -7.40
CA ARG A 957 20.27 17.01 -6.22
C ARG A 957 21.16 15.76 -6.21
N PRO A 958 21.93 15.48 -7.29
CA PRO A 958 22.80 14.30 -7.38
C PRO A 958 23.87 14.24 -6.26
N GLU A 959 24.22 15.39 -5.70
CA GLU A 959 25.33 15.53 -4.75
C GLU A 959 24.88 15.56 -3.29
N ASN A 960 23.59 15.46 -2.99
CA ASN A 960 23.12 15.39 -1.60
C ASN A 960 23.68 14.16 -0.86
N ALA A 961 23.65 14.21 0.49
CA ALA A 961 24.18 13.15 1.36
C ALA A 961 23.59 11.77 1.03
N ILE A 962 22.31 11.73 0.69
CA ILE A 962 21.73 10.68 -0.14
C ILE A 962 21.54 11.26 -1.55
N PRO A 963 22.18 10.71 -2.60
CA PRO A 963 22.03 11.20 -3.97
C PRO A 963 20.56 11.29 -4.41
N TYR A 964 20.23 12.35 -5.16
CA TYR A 964 18.92 12.61 -5.72
C TYR A 964 17.78 12.73 -4.70
N MET A 965 18.09 13.00 -3.42
CA MET A 965 17.09 13.08 -2.35
C MET A 965 16.94 14.50 -1.83
N ASN A 966 15.72 15.02 -1.74
CA ASN A 966 15.43 16.18 -0.91
C ASN A 966 15.23 15.71 0.54
N GLN A 967 16.20 15.99 1.41
CA GLN A 967 16.27 15.47 2.78
C GLN A 967 15.65 16.39 3.84
N LYS A 968 14.66 17.20 3.44
CA LYS A 968 13.95 18.14 4.32
C LYS A 968 12.77 17.52 5.06
N GLY A 969 12.56 16.22 4.90
CA GLY A 969 11.50 15.46 5.54
C GLY A 969 11.59 15.48 7.06
N LEU A 970 10.43 15.56 7.72
CA LEU A 970 10.27 15.21 9.13
C LEU A 970 10.33 13.69 9.34
N VAL A 971 10.05 12.93 8.29
CA VAL A 971 10.24 11.48 8.22
C VAL A 971 11.14 11.13 7.02
N ASP A 972 11.88 10.02 7.10
CA ASP A 972 12.63 9.51 5.95
C ASP A 972 11.70 9.00 4.83
N ARG A 973 12.23 8.68 3.63
CA ARG A 973 11.42 8.25 2.49
C ARG A 973 10.64 6.94 2.72
N ALA A 974 10.98 6.18 3.76
CA ALA A 974 10.27 4.98 4.20
C ALA A 974 9.27 5.26 5.34
N GLY A 975 9.05 6.52 5.70
CA GLY A 975 8.10 6.93 6.74
C GLY A 975 8.59 6.73 8.17
N ASN A 976 9.90 6.60 8.40
CA ASN A 976 10.45 6.57 9.75
C ASN A 976 10.62 7.99 10.29
N PRO A 977 10.05 8.35 11.45
CA PRO A 977 10.22 9.69 12.02
C PRO A 977 11.68 10.04 12.32
N LYS A 978 12.07 11.26 11.95
CA LYS A 978 13.33 11.90 12.36
C LYS A 978 13.13 12.73 13.64
N ASP A 979 14.20 13.27 14.21
CA ASP A 979 14.12 14.10 15.42
C ASP A 979 13.12 15.27 15.26
N GLY A 980 13.15 15.92 14.10
CA GLY A 980 12.26 17.04 13.79
C GLY A 980 10.77 16.73 13.93
N TYR A 981 10.33 15.49 13.63
CA TYR A 981 8.92 15.09 13.78
C TYR A 981 8.42 15.27 15.22
N TYR A 982 9.25 14.94 16.20
CA TYR A 982 8.89 15.00 17.62
C TYR A 982 8.86 16.44 18.15
N VAL A 983 9.63 17.35 17.55
CA VAL A 983 9.53 18.79 17.81
C VAL A 983 8.12 19.28 17.43
N PHE A 984 7.66 19.00 16.21
CA PHE A 984 6.30 19.37 15.80
C PHE A 984 5.24 18.72 16.71
N LYS A 985 5.39 17.42 16.97
CA LYS A 985 4.45 16.68 17.83
C LYS A 985 4.35 17.26 19.24
N SER A 986 5.44 17.75 19.83
CA SER A 986 5.43 18.29 21.19
C SER A 986 4.76 19.65 21.29
N TYR A 987 4.70 20.41 20.20
CA TYR A 987 3.99 21.68 20.11
C TYR A 987 2.51 21.49 19.76
N TRP A 988 2.19 20.55 18.86
CA TRP A 988 0.89 20.50 18.20
C TRP A 988 -0.10 19.50 18.80
N THR A 989 0.35 18.53 19.60
CA THR A 989 -0.52 17.52 20.22
C THR A 989 -0.72 17.78 21.71
N THR A 990 -1.89 17.38 22.22
CA THR A 990 -2.20 17.39 23.66
C THR A 990 -2.39 15.98 24.24
N SER A 991 -2.69 14.98 23.40
CA SER A 991 -2.88 13.59 23.80
C SER A 991 -2.63 12.64 22.61
N PRO A 992 -2.12 11.42 22.83
CA PRO A 992 -1.54 10.94 24.09
C PRO A 992 -0.27 11.73 24.45
N GLU A 993 0.01 11.82 25.75
CA GLU A 993 1.24 12.41 26.22
C GLU A 993 2.45 11.58 25.80
N PHE A 994 3.57 12.24 25.48
CA PHE A 994 4.82 11.58 25.13
C PHE A 994 6.02 12.38 25.61
N CYS A 995 7.15 11.70 25.78
CA CYS A 995 8.46 12.33 25.91
C CYS A 995 9.33 11.87 24.75
N TYR A 996 10.21 12.75 24.28
CA TYR A 996 11.25 12.44 23.31
C TYR A 996 12.53 13.14 23.71
N ILE A 997 13.54 12.37 24.11
CA ILE A 997 14.88 12.89 24.40
C ILE A 997 15.62 13.04 23.07
N GLU A 998 16.06 14.26 22.76
CA GLU A 998 16.91 14.51 21.61
C GLU A 998 18.30 13.87 21.82
N SER A 999 18.81 12.95 20.99
CA SER A 999 18.29 12.29 19.77
C SER A 999 18.56 10.78 19.87
N HIS A 1000 17.63 9.92 19.44
CA HIS A 1000 17.78 8.45 19.52
C HIS A 1000 18.84 7.88 18.56
N THR A 1001 19.13 8.58 17.48
CA THR A 1001 20.14 8.19 16.49
C THR A 1001 21.57 8.62 16.90
N TRP A 1002 21.71 9.49 17.90
CA TRP A 1002 23.00 10.01 18.37
C TRP A 1002 23.66 9.12 19.42
N THR A 1003 24.16 7.97 18.96
CA THR A 1003 24.68 6.88 19.81
C THR A 1003 26.10 7.09 20.37
N GLU A 1004 26.87 8.03 19.80
CA GLU A 1004 28.26 8.31 20.18
C GLU A 1004 28.50 9.82 20.26
N ARG A 1005 28.89 10.30 21.44
CA ARG A 1005 29.13 11.71 21.79
C ARG A 1005 30.54 11.92 22.30
N GLN A 1006 31.02 13.15 22.28
CA GLN A 1006 32.36 13.49 22.77
C GLN A 1006 32.44 14.91 23.33
N GLY A 1007 33.31 15.12 24.30
CA GLY A 1007 33.60 16.46 24.85
C GLY A 1007 34.53 16.37 26.06
N LEU A 1008 34.91 17.50 26.63
CA LEU A 1008 35.88 17.52 27.73
C LEU A 1008 35.27 16.93 29.01
N LYS A 1009 36.13 16.37 29.85
CA LYS A 1009 35.71 15.88 31.18
C LYS A 1009 35.15 17.03 32.03
N GLY A 1010 33.93 16.87 32.51
CA GLY A 1010 33.24 17.88 33.32
C GLY A 1010 32.65 19.05 32.52
N GLU A 1011 32.72 18.98 31.19
CA GLU A 1011 31.93 19.86 30.33
C GLU A 1011 30.45 19.49 30.48
N ALA A 1012 29.62 20.48 30.76
CA ALA A 1012 28.17 20.31 30.71
C ALA A 1012 27.72 20.34 29.24
N LYS A 1013 26.74 19.50 28.93
CA LYS A 1013 26.11 19.38 27.62
C LYS A 1013 24.62 19.59 27.80
N GLU A 1014 24.04 20.37 26.89
CA GLU A 1014 22.60 20.53 26.83
C GLU A 1014 21.93 19.20 26.40
N VAL A 1015 20.85 18.86 27.10
CA VAL A 1015 19.93 17.78 26.77
C VAL A 1015 18.53 18.36 26.72
N CYS A 1016 17.91 18.32 25.55
CA CYS A 1016 16.54 18.76 25.32
C CYS A 1016 15.58 17.57 25.37
N VAL A 1017 14.39 17.79 25.94
CA VAL A 1017 13.29 16.83 25.90
C VAL A 1017 12.07 17.50 25.27
N TYR A 1018 11.68 16.99 24.10
CA TYR A 1018 10.45 17.41 23.43
C TYR A 1018 9.28 16.60 23.99
N SER A 1019 8.34 17.30 24.64
CA SER A 1019 7.21 16.69 25.34
C SER A 1019 5.99 17.62 25.32
N ASN A 1020 4.81 17.02 25.32
CA ASN A 1020 3.53 17.69 25.56
C ASN A 1020 3.01 17.50 27.00
N ALA A 1021 3.75 16.83 27.88
CA ALA A 1021 3.45 16.75 29.31
C ALA A 1021 3.66 18.11 30.01
N ALA A 1022 2.94 18.35 31.10
CA ALA A 1022 3.00 19.60 31.85
C ALA A 1022 4.34 19.78 32.58
N GLU A 1023 4.91 18.69 33.11
CA GLU A 1023 6.22 18.67 33.74
C GLU A 1023 7.03 17.49 33.21
N VAL A 1024 8.36 17.63 33.14
CA VAL A 1024 9.28 16.53 32.85
C VAL A 1024 10.39 16.51 33.89
N GLU A 1025 10.73 15.33 34.38
CA GLU A 1025 11.91 15.10 35.21
C GLU A 1025 12.92 14.26 34.43
N LEU A 1026 14.15 14.77 34.33
CA LEU A 1026 15.25 14.11 33.64
C LEU A 1026 16.12 13.36 34.65
N PHE A 1027 16.50 12.13 34.33
CA PHE A 1027 17.44 11.32 35.09
C PHE A 1027 18.63 10.94 34.23
N VAL A 1028 19.82 11.01 34.79
CA VAL A 1028 21.07 10.64 34.12
C VAL A 1028 21.80 9.66 35.02
N ASN A 1029 22.01 8.43 34.54
CA ASN A 1029 22.57 7.32 35.33
C ASN A 1029 21.86 7.15 36.69
N SER A 1030 20.52 7.12 36.65
CA SER A 1030 19.63 7.04 37.81
C SER A 1030 19.65 8.25 38.77
N GLN A 1031 20.35 9.34 38.45
CA GLN A 1031 20.35 10.57 39.25
C GLN A 1031 19.43 11.62 38.63
N SER A 1032 18.46 12.13 39.40
CA SER A 1032 17.59 13.22 38.96
C SER A 1032 18.42 14.48 38.68
N GLN A 1033 18.16 15.11 37.53
CA GLN A 1033 18.69 16.42 37.14
C GLN A 1033 17.70 17.54 37.47
N GLY A 1034 16.64 17.22 38.21
CA GLY A 1034 15.58 18.14 38.57
C GLY A 1034 14.41 18.12 37.58
N ARG A 1035 13.26 18.53 38.10
CA ARG A 1035 12.02 18.63 37.35
C ARG A 1035 11.86 20.04 36.76
N LYS A 1036 11.38 20.11 35.52
CA LYS A 1036 11.04 21.37 34.85
C LYS A 1036 9.59 21.37 34.37
N LYS A 1037 8.98 22.55 34.35
CA LYS A 1037 7.65 22.78 33.80
C LYS A 1037 7.77 23.17 32.34
N ARG A 1038 6.88 22.67 31.51
CA ARG A 1038 6.79 23.04 30.10
C ARG A 1038 6.26 24.47 29.97
N ASN A 1039 6.97 25.31 29.24
CA ASN A 1039 6.58 26.68 28.89
C ASN A 1039 6.86 26.96 27.40
N ILE A 1040 5.82 27.14 26.60
CA ILE A 1040 5.94 27.35 25.14
C ILE A 1040 6.62 28.67 24.76
N GLU A 1041 6.70 29.63 25.69
CA GLU A 1041 7.42 30.89 25.54
C GLU A 1041 8.93 30.77 25.81
N GLU A 1042 9.41 29.61 26.27
CA GLU A 1042 10.83 29.38 26.53
C GLU A 1042 11.48 28.56 25.41
N PHE A 1043 12.63 29.03 24.94
CA PHE A 1043 13.48 28.33 23.98
C PHE A 1043 14.82 27.95 24.65
N PRO A 1044 15.37 26.74 24.40
CA PRO A 1044 14.81 25.66 23.58
C PRO A 1044 13.84 24.73 24.34
N ALA A 1045 13.21 23.83 23.61
CA ALA A 1045 12.39 22.71 24.07
C ALA A 1045 11.27 23.09 25.05
N CYS A 1046 10.62 24.25 24.86
CA CYS A 1046 9.64 24.77 25.82
C CYS A 1046 10.18 24.85 27.26
N GLY A 1047 11.47 25.17 27.43
CA GLY A 1047 12.16 25.21 28.73
C GLY A 1047 12.55 23.85 29.30
N LEU A 1048 12.26 22.74 28.61
CA LEU A 1048 12.59 21.36 29.01
C LEU A 1048 13.99 20.96 28.52
N ASN A 1049 15.00 21.73 28.91
CA ASN A 1049 16.41 21.48 28.64
C ASN A 1049 17.22 21.36 29.93
N TRP A 1050 18.32 20.61 29.94
CA TRP A 1050 19.19 20.49 31.12
C TRP A 1050 20.66 20.54 30.73
N GLU A 1051 21.46 21.21 31.56
CA GLU A 1051 22.92 21.16 31.49
C GLU A 1051 23.43 19.94 32.28
N VAL A 1052 23.94 18.93 31.57
CA VAL A 1052 24.31 17.64 32.15
C VAL A 1052 25.77 17.33 31.86
N SER A 1053 26.51 16.89 32.89
CA SER A 1053 27.84 16.30 32.68
C SER A 1053 27.75 14.78 32.59
N PHE A 1054 28.23 14.21 31.48
CA PHE A 1054 28.26 12.77 31.27
C PHE A 1054 29.53 12.12 31.83
N LYS A 1055 29.41 10.84 32.24
CA LYS A 1055 30.59 10.03 32.57
C LYS A 1055 31.21 9.49 31.28
N ASN A 1056 32.51 9.20 31.31
CA ASN A 1056 33.16 8.52 30.18
C ASN A 1056 32.55 7.12 29.98
N GLY A 1057 32.31 6.73 28.73
CA GLY A 1057 31.64 5.47 28.37
C GLY A 1057 30.12 5.62 28.29
N GLN A 1058 29.40 4.52 28.54
CA GLN A 1058 27.95 4.46 28.36
C GLN A 1058 27.20 5.30 29.40
N ASN A 1059 26.22 6.09 28.96
CA ASN A 1059 25.30 6.88 29.77
C ASN A 1059 23.86 6.46 29.46
N GLU A 1060 23.04 6.39 30.50
CA GLU A 1060 21.60 6.23 30.41
C GLU A 1060 20.92 7.54 30.79
N VAL A 1061 20.05 8.03 29.91
CA VAL A 1061 19.24 9.23 30.13
C VAL A 1061 17.78 8.86 30.01
N ILE A 1062 16.99 9.20 31.03
CA ILE A 1062 15.57 8.89 31.12
C ILE A 1062 14.80 10.18 31.33
N ALA A 1063 13.76 10.41 30.53
CA ALA A 1063 12.81 11.48 30.74
C ALA A 1063 11.48 10.88 31.21
N VAL A 1064 10.92 11.46 32.26
CA VAL A 1064 9.62 11.05 32.82
C VAL A 1064 8.69 12.26 32.76
N GLY A 1065 7.67 12.17 31.89
CA GLY A 1065 6.64 13.18 31.75
C GLY A 1065 5.51 12.95 32.75
N MET A 1066 5.03 14.05 33.33
CA MET A 1066 4.02 14.04 34.36
C MET A 1066 2.89 15.03 34.10
N ASN A 1067 1.67 14.60 34.37
CA ASN A 1067 0.48 15.45 34.43
C ASN A 1067 -0.23 15.25 35.77
N ALA A 1068 -0.57 16.35 36.44
CA ALA A 1068 -1.17 16.34 37.78
C ALA A 1068 -0.39 15.49 38.83
N GLY A 1069 0.92 15.29 38.63
CA GLY A 1069 1.79 14.52 39.51
C GLY A 1069 1.87 13.02 39.19
N GLU A 1070 1.14 12.53 38.18
CA GLU A 1070 1.19 11.14 37.72
C GLU A 1070 2.10 11.00 36.49
N GLU A 1071 2.86 9.91 36.40
CA GLU A 1071 3.65 9.58 35.21
C GLU A 1071 2.72 9.20 34.06
N THR A 1072 2.76 9.99 32.98
CA THR A 1072 1.94 9.76 31.77
C THR A 1072 2.75 9.23 30.60
N CYS A 1073 4.03 9.56 30.55
CA CYS A 1073 4.92 9.13 29.48
C CYS A 1073 6.38 9.03 29.95
N ARG A 1074 7.16 8.24 29.23
CA ARG A 1074 8.57 7.99 29.53
C ARG A 1074 9.33 7.78 28.24
N ASP A 1075 10.56 8.27 28.20
CA ASP A 1075 11.52 7.96 27.15
C ASP A 1075 12.89 7.64 27.73
N THR A 1076 13.71 6.88 26.99
CA THR A 1076 15.05 6.48 27.42
C THR A 1076 16.00 6.40 26.24
N VAL A 1077 17.15 7.05 26.37
CA VAL A 1077 18.25 6.96 25.40
C VAL A 1077 19.52 6.43 26.06
N LEU A 1078 20.25 5.62 25.30
CA LEU A 1078 21.55 5.07 25.67
C LEU A 1078 22.57 5.52 24.63
N PHE A 1079 23.66 6.14 25.09
CA PHE A 1079 24.76 6.52 24.22
C PHE A 1079 26.10 6.47 24.95
N ASN A 1080 27.19 6.40 24.20
CA ASN A 1080 28.55 6.48 24.74
C ASN A 1080 29.06 7.93 24.67
N TYR A 1081 29.73 8.39 25.73
CA TYR A 1081 30.39 9.70 25.78
C TYR A 1081 31.91 9.53 25.98
N SER A 1082 32.71 10.05 25.06
CA SER A 1082 34.17 10.01 25.14
C SER A 1082 34.75 11.35 25.61
N PHE A 1083 35.64 11.30 26.61
CA PHE A 1083 36.44 12.46 27.02
C PHE A 1083 37.57 12.81 26.06
N GLU A 1084 37.88 11.89 25.15
CA GLU A 1084 38.93 12.06 24.17
C GLU A 1084 38.33 12.17 22.78
N LYS A 1085 38.73 13.23 22.05
CA LYS A 1085 38.41 13.34 20.63
C LYS A 1085 39.10 12.22 19.84
N SER A 1086 38.39 11.65 18.88
CA SER A 1086 38.97 10.71 17.91
C SER A 1086 40.13 11.35 17.13
N GLY A 1087 41.08 10.50 16.73
CA GLY A 1087 42.19 10.89 15.87
C GLY A 1087 41.76 11.06 14.41
N LYS A 1088 42.75 11.19 13.52
CA LYS A 1088 42.48 11.19 12.08
C LYS A 1088 41.91 9.83 11.64
N PRO A 1089 40.98 9.82 10.66
CA PRO A 1089 40.49 8.60 10.03
C PRO A 1089 41.64 7.70 9.56
N ASP A 1090 41.58 6.40 9.88
CA ASP A 1090 42.62 5.41 9.61
C ASP A 1090 42.12 4.23 8.77
N ARG A 1091 40.91 3.72 9.05
CA ARG A 1091 40.29 2.61 8.30
C ARG A 1091 38.77 2.59 8.43
N ILE A 1092 38.11 1.79 7.58
CA ILE A 1092 36.71 1.41 7.72
C ILE A 1092 36.64 0.01 8.35
N GLU A 1093 35.91 -0.13 9.45
CA GLU A 1093 35.54 -1.41 10.05
C GLU A 1093 34.13 -1.81 9.63
N LEU A 1094 33.97 -3.02 9.11
CA LEU A 1094 32.68 -3.56 8.72
C LEU A 1094 32.16 -4.56 9.75
N SER A 1095 30.90 -4.43 10.11
CA SER A 1095 30.15 -5.40 10.91
C SER A 1095 28.83 -5.74 10.23
N SER A 1096 28.16 -6.81 10.66
CA SER A 1096 26.79 -7.07 10.24
C SER A 1096 25.93 -7.54 11.40
N LYS A 1097 24.64 -7.22 11.31
CA LYS A 1097 23.59 -7.66 12.23
C LYS A 1097 22.43 -8.23 11.44
N ARG A 1098 22.02 -9.47 11.73
CA ARG A 1098 20.80 -10.04 11.16
C ARG A 1098 19.59 -9.26 11.68
N LEU A 1099 18.79 -8.75 10.76
CA LEU A 1099 17.54 -8.04 11.01
C LEU A 1099 16.40 -9.02 11.20
N SER A 1100 15.29 -8.52 11.75
CA SER A 1100 14.09 -9.33 12.04
C SER A 1100 13.31 -9.71 10.77
N ASN A 1101 13.69 -9.18 9.61
CA ASN A 1101 13.22 -9.63 8.29
C ASN A 1101 14.18 -10.63 7.62
N GLY A 1102 15.24 -11.06 8.30
CA GLY A 1102 16.24 -12.02 7.80
C GLY A 1102 17.39 -11.43 7.01
N ASN A 1103 17.26 -10.18 6.56
CA ASN A 1103 18.35 -9.46 5.92
C ASN A 1103 19.48 -9.20 6.92
N TYR A 1104 20.65 -8.83 6.43
CA TYR A 1104 21.74 -8.32 7.25
C TYR A 1104 21.83 -6.81 7.08
N LEU A 1105 21.84 -6.08 8.19
CA LEU A 1105 22.31 -4.69 8.18
C LEU A 1105 23.83 -4.73 8.28
N VAL A 1106 24.51 -4.34 7.21
CA VAL A 1106 25.96 -4.18 7.18
C VAL A 1106 26.28 -2.75 7.58
N GLU A 1107 27.12 -2.57 8.59
CA GLU A 1107 27.53 -1.26 9.08
C GLU A 1107 28.99 -1.00 8.74
N ALA A 1108 29.29 0.21 8.28
CA ALA A 1108 30.63 0.71 8.03
C ALA A 1108 30.96 1.80 9.03
N LEU A 1109 31.95 1.56 9.90
CA LEU A 1109 32.44 2.52 10.88
C LEU A 1109 33.84 3.02 10.49
N VAL A 1110 33.97 4.33 10.33
CA VAL A 1110 35.27 4.98 10.12
C VAL A 1110 35.90 5.22 11.48
N VAL A 1111 37.07 4.63 11.70
CA VAL A 1111 37.77 4.66 12.98
C VAL A 1111 39.18 5.22 12.84
N ASP A 1112 39.71 5.75 13.94
CA ASP A 1112 41.11 6.15 14.04
C ASP A 1112 42.05 4.96 14.27
N LYS A 1113 43.36 5.24 14.32
CA LYS A 1113 44.41 4.23 14.58
C LYS A 1113 44.23 3.43 15.88
N ASN A 1114 43.44 3.94 16.83
CA ASN A 1114 43.16 3.31 18.12
C ASN A 1114 41.78 2.62 18.12
N GLY A 1115 41.06 2.58 17.00
CA GLY A 1115 39.73 1.99 16.88
C GLY A 1115 38.59 2.85 17.40
N ARG A 1116 38.82 4.16 17.66
CA ARG A 1116 37.74 5.07 18.09
C ARG A 1116 37.04 5.64 16.86
N ARG A 1117 35.71 5.67 16.87
CA ARG A 1117 34.89 6.21 15.76
C ARG A 1117 35.21 7.68 15.49
N CYS A 1118 35.44 8.02 14.23
CA CYS A 1118 35.69 9.39 13.76
C CYS A 1118 34.36 10.13 13.59
N LEU A 1119 33.87 10.75 14.67
CA LEU A 1119 32.54 11.39 14.73
C LEU A 1119 32.39 12.61 13.81
N ASP A 1120 33.48 13.18 13.29
CA ASP A 1120 33.46 14.30 12.33
C ASP A 1120 33.67 13.85 10.87
N TYR A 1121 33.71 12.53 10.60
CA TYR A 1121 33.90 12.00 9.25
C TYR A 1121 32.58 11.82 8.49
N ASN A 1122 32.30 12.72 7.55
CA ASN A 1122 31.07 12.71 6.75
C ASN A 1122 31.33 12.51 5.25
N GLN A 1123 32.47 11.90 4.87
CA GLN A 1123 32.77 11.65 3.46
C GLN A 1123 31.88 10.54 2.88
N ARG A 1124 31.65 10.62 1.56
CA ARG A 1124 30.90 9.62 0.79
C ARG A 1124 31.59 8.27 0.79
N VAL A 1125 30.81 7.21 1.01
CA VAL A 1125 31.24 5.80 0.92
C VAL A 1125 30.43 5.07 -0.15
N TYR A 1126 31.00 3.96 -0.62
CA TYR A 1126 30.46 3.14 -1.70
C TYR A 1126 30.44 1.69 -1.26
N PHE A 1127 29.24 1.09 -1.20
CA PHE A 1127 29.05 -0.33 -0.93
C PHE A 1127 29.01 -1.14 -2.23
N SER A 1128 29.56 -2.34 -2.20
CA SER A 1128 29.41 -3.33 -3.28
C SER A 1128 29.36 -4.74 -2.68
N SER A 1129 28.89 -5.72 -3.45
CA SER A 1129 28.85 -7.13 -2.99
C SER A 1129 29.28 -8.09 -4.09
N ALA A 1130 29.89 -9.21 -3.68
CA ALA A 1130 30.27 -10.33 -4.54
C ALA A 1130 29.83 -11.65 -3.89
N GLY A 1131 29.41 -12.62 -4.71
CA GLY A 1131 28.83 -13.88 -4.24
C GLY A 1131 27.31 -13.90 -4.40
N SER A 1132 26.63 -14.67 -3.58
CA SER A 1132 25.18 -14.90 -3.70
C SER A 1132 24.39 -14.03 -2.74
N GLY A 1133 23.24 -13.52 -3.19
CA GLY A 1133 22.50 -12.47 -2.49
C GLY A 1133 22.65 -11.13 -3.19
N HIS A 1134 22.08 -10.07 -2.61
CA HIS A 1134 22.17 -8.73 -3.18
C HIS A 1134 21.97 -7.64 -2.12
N LEU A 1135 22.57 -6.47 -2.37
CA LEU A 1135 22.33 -5.26 -1.60
C LEU A 1135 20.97 -4.66 -1.98
N LEU A 1136 20.21 -4.16 -1.00
CA LEU A 1136 19.06 -3.31 -1.27
C LEU A 1136 19.56 -1.90 -1.59
N VAL A 1137 19.41 -1.48 -2.84
CA VAL A 1137 19.91 -0.20 -3.36
C VAL A 1137 18.78 0.58 -4.03
N ASN A 1138 19.00 1.88 -4.27
CA ASN A 1138 18.08 2.76 -4.99
C ASN A 1138 16.71 2.96 -4.32
N TYR A 1139 16.59 2.73 -3.01
CA TYR A 1139 15.36 3.06 -2.27
C TYR A 1139 15.34 4.52 -1.80
N GLY A 1140 16.49 5.20 -1.80
CA GLY A 1140 16.61 6.58 -1.33
C GLY A 1140 16.48 6.72 0.20
N THR A 1141 16.92 5.72 0.96
CA THR A 1141 16.91 5.72 2.42
C THR A 1141 18.30 5.42 2.98
N TYR A 1142 18.54 5.78 4.26
CA TYR A 1142 19.86 5.66 4.88
C TYR A 1142 20.48 4.26 4.82
N THR A 1143 19.66 3.20 4.91
CA THR A 1143 20.11 1.80 4.91
C THR A 1143 19.95 1.10 3.56
N ARG A 1144 19.51 1.79 2.51
CA ARG A 1144 19.20 1.16 1.21
C ARG A 1144 19.69 1.99 0.02
N CYS A 1145 20.90 2.53 0.17
CA CYS A 1145 21.66 3.25 -0.83
C CYS A 1145 23.10 2.73 -0.81
N ASP A 1146 23.62 2.35 -1.97
CA ASP A 1146 25.02 1.93 -2.13
C ASP A 1146 26.00 3.10 -2.11
N VAL A 1147 25.52 4.31 -2.40
CA VAL A 1147 26.30 5.55 -2.33
C VAL A 1147 25.65 6.49 -1.32
N ILE A 1148 26.40 6.81 -0.26
CA ILE A 1148 25.90 7.63 0.85
C ILE A 1148 27.04 8.36 1.55
N GLU A 1149 26.81 9.58 2.02
CA GLU A 1149 27.71 10.22 2.97
C GLU A 1149 27.63 9.54 4.34
N ALA A 1150 28.78 9.38 5.00
CA ALA A 1150 28.76 8.92 6.39
C ALA A 1150 28.05 9.96 7.28
N ALA A 1151 27.39 9.46 8.32
CA ALA A 1151 26.80 10.21 9.40
C ALA A 1151 27.60 9.93 10.68
N ASN A 1152 28.40 10.92 11.10
CA ASN A 1152 29.36 10.78 12.20
C ASN A 1152 30.30 9.58 12.05
N GLY A 1153 30.85 9.36 10.86
CA GLY A 1153 31.72 8.21 10.58
C GLY A 1153 31.00 6.87 10.54
N ARG A 1154 29.67 6.84 10.37
CA ARG A 1154 28.90 5.61 10.15
C ARG A 1154 28.09 5.68 8.86
N ALA A 1155 28.06 4.58 8.13
CA ALA A 1155 27.10 4.32 7.05
C ALA A 1155 26.58 2.88 7.19
N ALA A 1156 25.44 2.56 6.59
CA ALA A 1156 24.90 1.21 6.64
C ALA A 1156 24.17 0.84 5.35
N ILE A 1157 24.09 -0.46 5.07
CA ILE A 1157 23.33 -1.00 3.94
C ILE A 1157 22.68 -2.34 4.30
N GLU A 1158 21.45 -2.56 3.86
CA GLU A 1158 20.79 -3.86 3.96
C GLU A 1158 21.25 -4.81 2.84
N PHE A 1159 21.54 -6.05 3.23
CA PHE A 1159 21.93 -7.15 2.36
C PHE A 1159 20.93 -8.30 2.50
N VAL A 1160 20.39 -8.78 1.38
CA VAL A 1160 19.52 -9.95 1.32
C VAL A 1160 20.39 -11.18 1.07
N PRO A 1161 20.54 -12.09 2.05
CA PRO A 1161 21.36 -13.29 1.89
C PRO A 1161 20.65 -14.35 1.03
N VAL A 1162 21.43 -15.28 0.48
CA VAL A 1162 20.91 -16.55 -0.05
C VAL A 1162 21.28 -17.64 0.95
N PRO A 1163 20.30 -18.33 1.57
CA PRO A 1163 20.58 -19.28 2.64
C PRO A 1163 21.52 -20.41 2.22
N GLY A 1164 22.56 -20.66 3.02
CA GLY A 1164 23.60 -21.66 2.77
C GLY A 1164 24.69 -21.21 1.79
N GLU A 1165 24.65 -19.97 1.30
CA GLU A 1165 25.65 -19.41 0.41
C GLU A 1165 26.37 -18.22 1.05
N ALA A 1166 27.60 -17.97 0.62
CA ALA A 1166 28.44 -16.90 1.16
C ALA A 1166 28.44 -15.68 0.24
N ALA A 1167 28.52 -14.49 0.84
CA ALA A 1167 28.77 -13.24 0.15
C ALA A 1167 29.90 -12.46 0.83
N VAL A 1168 30.58 -11.65 0.03
CA VAL A 1168 31.56 -10.68 0.50
C VAL A 1168 31.05 -9.29 0.16
N ILE A 1169 30.86 -8.47 1.20
CA ILE A 1169 30.44 -7.08 1.09
C ILE A 1169 31.69 -6.20 1.21
N GLU A 1170 31.84 -5.25 0.29
CA GLU A 1170 32.90 -4.25 0.29
C GLU A 1170 32.33 -2.88 0.65
N CYS A 1171 33.07 -2.09 1.42
CA CYS A 1171 32.86 -0.65 1.55
C CYS A 1171 34.18 0.09 1.28
N ARG A 1172 34.13 1.14 0.48
CA ARG A 1172 35.31 1.91 0.07
C ARG A 1172 34.99 3.40 -0.09
N ASN A 1173 36.03 4.22 -0.21
CA ASN A 1173 35.93 5.59 -0.71
C ASN A 1173 37.29 6.10 -1.23
N GLN A 1174 37.45 7.42 -1.37
CA GLN A 1174 38.70 8.01 -1.84
C GLN A 1174 39.86 7.78 -0.85
N ASP A 1175 39.59 7.87 0.46
CA ASP A 1175 40.58 7.74 1.52
C ASP A 1175 40.96 6.26 1.78
N PHE A 1176 39.97 5.36 1.69
CA PHE A 1176 40.11 3.93 2.00
C PHE A 1176 39.78 3.07 0.78
N LYS A 1177 40.77 2.33 0.26
CA LYS A 1177 40.66 1.58 -1.00
C LYS A 1177 39.88 0.26 -0.92
N GLY A 1178 39.19 -0.02 0.19
CA GLY A 1178 38.32 -1.18 0.37
C GLY A 1178 38.48 -1.85 1.73
N SER A 1179 37.35 -2.07 2.40
CA SER A 1179 37.18 -2.94 3.57
C SER A 1179 36.16 -4.02 3.22
N TYR A 1180 36.37 -5.25 3.72
CA TYR A 1180 35.60 -6.42 3.31
C TYR A 1180 34.97 -7.14 4.52
N LEU A 1181 33.75 -7.61 4.36
CA LEU A 1181 33.03 -8.44 5.33
C LEU A 1181 32.46 -9.66 4.62
N ARG A 1182 32.77 -10.85 5.14
CA ARG A 1182 32.16 -12.09 4.66
C ARG A 1182 30.92 -12.40 5.50
N ILE A 1183 29.80 -12.66 4.84
CA ILE A 1183 28.54 -13.12 5.44
C ILE A 1183 28.31 -14.56 4.96
N GLU A 1184 28.10 -15.48 5.90
CA GLU A 1184 27.77 -16.88 5.65
C GLU A 1184 26.54 -17.23 6.49
N GLU A 1185 25.53 -17.86 5.88
CA GLU A 1185 24.29 -18.27 6.53
C GLU A 1185 24.18 -19.79 6.72
#